data_AF-A0A554X304-F1
#
_entry.id   AF-A0A554X304-F1
#
_cell.length_a   1.000
_cell.length_b   1.000
_cell.length_c   1.000
_cell.angle_alpha   90.00
_cell.angle_beta   90.00
_cell.angle_gamma   90.00
#
_symmetry.space_group_name_H-M   'P 1'
#
loop_
_entity.id
_entity.type
_entity.pdbx_description
1 polymer ?
#
loop_
_entity_poly.entity_id
_entity_poly.type
_entity_poly.pdbx_seq_one_letter_code
_entity_poly.pdbx_strand_id
1 'polypeptide(L)'
;MVFNIALAWLLMEMNVFHALGAVLGLYAHVALAWLVAVAADLLVLKPLGWSPRGIEFRRAHLVDINPVGVGAMVGASLLGVAAHVGAFGALAQAFSALVSMGAAFGLTVLLGAWTRGRHHLARGPDPAVAGDAAGAPAGAPVALRCVVCQGEYEGPDMARCPAYGGWICSLCCTLDARCGDACKPHARLGTQLRAWLRRWLPRRWQPYVDAGVAHYVVLLAATALVLAGLLALLAQQDLRQAQALGAPVTLIHEAYRKVYGVLLALAAGVVWWLVLAQRARRVALRESNRYTRLLLREIDAHRRTDAQLQRAREQAEAARRAAEQANDAKSRYLMAISHELRTPLGAIMLYVQSLQRDETLQERQAHALAMIHRAGEHVLSLIEGTLDLARIEAGRVTLDIRPIDVRALLEDVGALLAPQARAKGLRFELEGPPRWPAAVRADAARLRQVLLNLLGNAVRYTDAGTVTLRVAWARELATIEVTDTGPGMSAAELERVFEPFARGAAASRAAGAGLGLTIARMLTELMGGELTVRSALGQGTTFRLRLYLPEVAAPVVAAAPAPGPVPTTLPPPAVVSECPGLRVWPPPLRAALLERVRLGWARGVLRLLDEAPPLPGAEAVRRAARALEFDLLERWLMEASDDATARAGE
;
A
#
# COMPACT_ATOMS: atom_id res chain seq x y z
N MET A 1 -52.17 -29.53 -22.99
CA MET A 1 -53.02 -30.74 -23.01
C MET A 1 -52.68 -31.67 -24.17
N VAL A 2 -52.67 -31.18 -25.42
CA VAL A 2 -52.32 -31.97 -26.63
C VAL A 2 -50.96 -32.67 -26.54
N PHE A 3 -49.91 -32.01 -26.03
CA PHE A 3 -48.59 -32.63 -25.82
C PHE A 3 -48.65 -33.82 -24.85
N ASN A 4 -49.33 -33.68 -23.72
CA ASN A 4 -49.46 -34.77 -22.73
C ASN A 4 -50.31 -35.93 -23.27
N ILE A 5 -51.33 -35.65 -24.08
CA ILE A 5 -52.16 -36.68 -24.73
C ILE A 5 -51.36 -37.39 -25.83
N ALA A 6 -50.60 -36.66 -26.65
CA ALA A 6 -49.72 -37.24 -27.67
C ALA A 6 -48.60 -38.08 -27.05
N LEU A 7 -48.02 -37.62 -25.94
CA LEU A 7 -47.03 -38.39 -25.17
C LEU A 7 -47.67 -39.64 -24.54
N ALA A 8 -48.85 -39.52 -23.94
CA ALA A 8 -49.55 -40.67 -23.37
C ALA A 8 -49.95 -41.70 -24.44
N TRP A 9 -50.42 -41.25 -25.60
CA TRP A 9 -50.73 -42.11 -26.74
C TRP A 9 -49.47 -42.78 -27.29
N LEU A 10 -48.37 -42.05 -27.47
CA LEU A 10 -47.08 -42.61 -27.89
C LEU A 10 -46.56 -43.66 -26.89
N LEU A 11 -46.67 -43.40 -25.58
CA LEU A 11 -46.28 -44.34 -24.52
C LEU A 11 -47.16 -45.59 -24.51
N MET A 12 -48.46 -45.47 -24.78
CA MET A 12 -49.38 -46.60 -24.92
C MET A 12 -49.06 -47.43 -26.17
N GLU A 13 -48.85 -46.78 -27.31
CA GLU A 13 -48.54 -47.42 -28.60
C GLU A 13 -47.21 -48.18 -28.55
N MET A 14 -46.23 -47.67 -27.79
CA MET A 14 -44.94 -48.31 -27.55
C MET A 14 -44.99 -49.45 -26.52
N ASN A 15 -46.17 -49.84 -26.04
CA ASN A 15 -46.36 -50.90 -25.04
C ASN A 15 -45.55 -50.67 -23.75
N VAL A 16 -45.32 -49.40 -23.38
CA VAL A 16 -44.43 -49.00 -22.28
C VAL A 16 -44.93 -49.49 -20.92
N PHE A 17 -46.24 -49.75 -20.76
CA PHE A 17 -46.80 -50.30 -19.53
C PHE A 17 -46.29 -51.71 -19.21
N HIS A 18 -46.13 -52.57 -20.23
CA HIS A 18 -45.55 -53.90 -20.04
C HIS A 18 -44.06 -53.83 -19.71
N ALA A 19 -43.34 -52.92 -20.37
CA ALA A 19 -41.94 -52.64 -20.07
C ALA A 19 -41.75 -52.04 -18.66
N LEU A 20 -42.65 -51.13 -18.23
CA LEU A 20 -42.69 -50.56 -16.89
C LEU A 20 -42.84 -51.64 -15.82
N GLY A 21 -43.74 -52.61 -16.02
CA GLY A 21 -43.90 -53.75 -15.10
C GLY A 21 -42.63 -54.57 -14.93
N ALA A 22 -41.93 -54.86 -16.03
CA ALA A 22 -40.64 -55.57 -16.00
C ALA A 22 -39.53 -54.75 -15.31
N VAL A 23 -39.47 -53.43 -15.57
CA VAL A 23 -38.49 -52.52 -14.95
C VAL A 23 -38.78 -52.30 -13.47
N LEU A 24 -40.05 -52.16 -13.07
CA LEU A 24 -40.48 -52.07 -11.67
C LEU A 24 -40.10 -53.33 -10.90
N GLY A 25 -40.27 -54.51 -11.52
CA GLY A 25 -39.80 -55.79 -10.97
C GLY A 25 -38.30 -55.77 -10.68
N LEU A 26 -37.47 -55.32 -11.63
CA LEU A 26 -36.03 -55.17 -11.44
C LEU A 26 -35.68 -54.17 -10.32
N TYR A 27 -36.35 -53.02 -10.28
CA TYR A 27 -36.16 -52.00 -9.24
C TYR A 27 -36.51 -52.49 -7.84
N ALA A 28 -37.55 -53.32 -7.70
CA ALA A 28 -37.96 -53.88 -6.42
C ALA A 28 -36.83 -54.67 -5.76
N HIS A 29 -36.00 -55.39 -6.53
CA HIS A 29 -34.87 -56.16 -6.00
C HIS A 29 -33.79 -55.26 -5.39
N VAL A 30 -33.54 -54.09 -6.00
CA VAL A 30 -32.58 -53.10 -5.48
C VAL A 30 -33.08 -52.48 -4.17
N ALA A 31 -34.36 -52.08 -4.13
CA ALA A 31 -34.98 -51.51 -2.93
C ALA A 31 -35.00 -52.53 -1.77
N LEU A 32 -35.35 -53.78 -2.06
CA LEU A 32 -35.38 -54.87 -1.10
C LEU A 32 -33.98 -55.18 -0.55
N ALA A 33 -32.97 -55.24 -1.42
CA ALA A 33 -31.58 -55.45 -1.02
C ALA A 33 -31.09 -54.32 -0.10
N TRP A 34 -31.44 -53.07 -0.39
CA TRP A 34 -31.08 -51.93 0.45
C TRP A 34 -31.75 -52.00 1.84
N LEU A 35 -33.06 -52.20 1.89
CA LEU A 35 -33.82 -52.31 3.14
C LEU A 35 -33.30 -53.45 4.02
N VAL A 36 -33.05 -54.62 3.43
CA VAL A 36 -32.56 -55.79 4.18
C VAL A 36 -31.11 -55.62 4.62
N ALA A 37 -30.24 -55.00 3.82
CA ALA A 37 -28.88 -54.71 4.24
C ALA A 37 -28.85 -53.76 5.45
N VAL A 38 -29.71 -52.73 5.46
CA VAL A 38 -29.86 -51.83 6.62
C VAL A 38 -30.43 -52.59 7.82
N ALA A 39 -31.45 -53.43 7.63
CA ALA A 39 -32.01 -54.25 8.71
C ALA A 39 -30.96 -55.20 9.31
N ALA A 40 -30.14 -55.86 8.48
CA ALA A 40 -29.05 -56.72 8.93
C ALA A 40 -27.97 -55.95 9.71
N ASP A 41 -27.66 -54.71 9.31
CA ASP A 41 -26.74 -53.85 10.06
C ASP A 41 -27.27 -53.53 11.46
N LEU A 42 -28.54 -53.14 11.56
CA LEU A 42 -29.16 -52.79 12.83
C LEU A 42 -29.41 -53.99 13.75
N LEU A 43 -29.86 -55.12 13.20
CA LEU A 43 -30.28 -56.30 13.97
C LEU A 43 -29.13 -57.25 14.32
N VAL A 44 -28.04 -57.27 13.54
CA VAL A 44 -26.94 -58.24 13.72
C VAL A 44 -25.62 -57.55 13.99
N LEU A 45 -25.20 -56.63 13.12
CA LEU A 45 -23.86 -56.03 13.20
C LEU A 45 -23.70 -55.12 14.40
N LYS A 46 -24.74 -54.35 14.72
CA LYS A 46 -24.73 -53.41 15.84
C LYS A 46 -24.69 -54.13 17.20
N PRO A 47 -25.50 -55.17 17.48
CA PRO A 47 -25.35 -55.99 18.70
C PRO A 47 -24.00 -56.70 18.82
N LEU A 48 -23.43 -57.17 17.70
CA LEU A 48 -22.11 -57.82 17.68
C LEU A 48 -20.93 -56.84 17.85
N GLY A 49 -21.19 -55.53 17.91
CA GLY A 49 -20.16 -54.50 18.03
C GLY A 49 -19.33 -54.27 16.75
N TRP A 50 -19.79 -54.79 15.61
CA TRP A 50 -19.17 -54.57 14.30
C TRP A 50 -19.69 -53.32 13.58
N SER A 51 -20.79 -52.73 14.06
CA SER A 51 -21.31 -51.41 13.66
C SER A 51 -21.27 -50.46 14.87
N PRO A 52 -20.98 -49.16 14.70
CA PRO A 52 -20.88 -48.21 15.81
C PRO A 52 -22.18 -48.10 16.63
N ARG A 53 -22.04 -47.84 17.94
CA ARG A 53 -23.18 -47.79 18.88
C ARG A 53 -24.16 -46.64 18.58
N GLY A 54 -23.66 -45.49 18.14
CA GLY A 54 -24.46 -44.34 17.71
C GLY A 54 -24.64 -44.26 16.20
N ILE A 55 -25.65 -43.51 15.74
CA ILE A 55 -25.80 -43.16 14.32
C ILE A 55 -25.01 -41.87 14.09
N GLU A 56 -24.09 -41.90 13.13
CA GLU A 56 -23.25 -40.77 12.79
C GLU A 56 -23.83 -40.02 11.59
N PHE A 57 -24.09 -38.71 11.75
CA PHE A 57 -24.62 -37.86 10.69
C PHE A 57 -23.56 -36.94 10.09
N ARG A 58 -22.41 -36.77 10.76
CA ARG A 58 -21.35 -35.89 10.29
C ARG A 58 -20.64 -36.51 9.10
N ARG A 59 -20.73 -35.84 7.95
CA ARG A 59 -19.95 -36.15 6.74
C ARG A 59 -18.45 -36.34 6.99
N ALA A 60 -17.87 -35.63 7.97
CA ALA A 60 -16.45 -35.74 8.33
C ALA A 60 -16.04 -37.11 8.92
N HIS A 61 -16.97 -37.83 9.55
CA HIS A 61 -16.73 -39.12 10.20
C HIS A 61 -17.20 -40.29 9.36
N LEU A 62 -18.06 -40.07 8.37
CA LEU A 62 -18.54 -41.11 7.46
C LEU A 62 -17.55 -41.35 6.32
N VAL A 63 -17.44 -42.60 5.86
CA VAL A 63 -16.76 -42.94 4.60
C VAL A 63 -17.70 -42.70 3.41
N ASP A 64 -17.17 -42.44 2.21
CA ASP A 64 -18.03 -42.20 1.04
C ASP A 64 -18.76 -43.48 0.59
N ILE A 65 -18.07 -44.63 0.63
CA ILE A 65 -18.68 -45.95 0.42
C ILE A 65 -18.31 -46.86 1.57
N ASN A 66 -19.32 -47.34 2.29
CA ASN A 66 -19.17 -48.44 3.23
C ASN A 66 -19.32 -49.77 2.47
N PRO A 67 -18.26 -50.60 2.37
CA PRO A 67 -18.33 -51.86 1.64
C PRO A 67 -19.27 -52.88 2.27
N VAL A 68 -19.58 -52.79 3.58
CA VAL A 68 -20.51 -53.72 4.24
C VAL A 68 -21.94 -53.48 3.73
N GLY A 69 -22.46 -52.26 3.89
CA GLY A 69 -23.80 -51.93 3.45
C GLY A 69 -23.94 -51.87 1.93
N VAL A 70 -23.13 -51.03 1.27
CA VAL A 70 -23.23 -50.82 -0.19
C VAL A 70 -22.81 -52.07 -0.96
N GLY A 71 -21.77 -52.77 -0.50
CA GLY A 71 -21.30 -54.00 -1.16
C GLY A 71 -22.33 -55.12 -1.06
N ALA A 72 -22.95 -55.32 0.11
CA ALA A 72 -24.02 -56.30 0.27
C ALA A 72 -25.25 -55.95 -0.59
N MET A 73 -25.67 -54.67 -0.58
CA MET A 73 -26.78 -54.19 -1.40
C MET A 73 -26.54 -54.46 -2.89
N VAL A 74 -25.36 -54.11 -3.42
CA VAL A 74 -25.02 -54.30 -4.84
C VAL A 74 -24.95 -55.80 -5.18
N GLY A 75 -24.26 -56.61 -4.36
CA GLY A 75 -24.14 -58.04 -4.60
C GLY A 75 -25.50 -58.75 -4.58
N ALA A 76 -26.35 -58.42 -3.61
CA ALA A 76 -27.70 -58.98 -3.50
C ALA A 76 -28.62 -58.51 -4.63
N SER A 77 -28.51 -57.24 -5.05
CA SER A 77 -29.26 -56.72 -6.20
C SER A 77 -28.91 -57.48 -7.48
N LEU A 78 -27.61 -57.74 -7.73
CA LEU A 78 -27.17 -58.50 -8.90
C LEU A 78 -27.68 -59.96 -8.87
N LEU A 79 -27.60 -60.62 -7.71
CA LEU A 79 -28.12 -61.99 -7.54
C LEU A 79 -29.64 -62.05 -7.71
N GLY A 80 -30.38 -61.11 -7.12
CA GLY A 80 -31.83 -61.01 -7.24
C GLY A 80 -32.28 -60.75 -8.68
N VAL A 81 -31.61 -59.82 -9.38
CA VAL A 81 -31.87 -59.53 -10.79
C VAL A 81 -31.54 -60.73 -11.67
N ALA A 82 -30.41 -61.41 -11.44
CA ALA A 82 -30.04 -62.61 -12.19
C ALA A 82 -31.06 -63.74 -12.00
N ALA A 83 -31.57 -63.93 -10.78
CA ALA A 83 -32.67 -64.85 -10.52
C ALA A 83 -33.95 -64.43 -11.24
N HIS A 84 -34.31 -63.14 -11.20
CA HIS A 84 -35.51 -62.60 -11.82
C HIS A 84 -35.56 -62.79 -13.34
N VAL A 85 -34.42 -62.67 -14.02
CA VAL A 85 -34.32 -62.92 -15.47
C VAL A 85 -34.21 -64.42 -15.82
N GLY A 86 -34.19 -65.31 -14.82
CA GLY A 86 -34.23 -66.75 -14.99
C GLY A 86 -32.85 -67.43 -15.12
N ALA A 87 -31.75 -66.76 -14.77
CA ALA A 87 -30.40 -67.30 -14.91
C ALA A 87 -30.15 -68.59 -14.10
N PHE A 88 -30.93 -68.81 -13.03
CA PHE A 88 -30.82 -69.96 -12.12
C PHE A 88 -32.00 -70.94 -12.22
N GLY A 89 -32.79 -70.85 -13.30
CA GLY A 89 -33.96 -71.71 -13.53
C GLY A 89 -35.28 -71.17 -12.94
N ALA A 90 -36.38 -71.86 -13.25
CA ALA A 90 -37.74 -71.39 -12.99
C ALA A 90 -38.08 -71.22 -11.49
N LEU A 91 -37.57 -72.13 -10.64
CA LEU A 91 -37.80 -72.06 -9.19
C LEU A 91 -37.14 -70.82 -8.57
N ALA A 92 -35.88 -70.54 -8.93
CA ALA A 92 -35.18 -69.35 -8.45
C ALA A 92 -35.80 -68.06 -8.98
N GLN A 93 -36.35 -68.08 -10.20
CA GLN A 93 -37.08 -66.96 -10.77
C GLN A 93 -38.36 -66.64 -9.99
N ALA A 94 -39.13 -67.65 -9.61
CA ALA A 94 -40.35 -67.47 -8.81
C ALA A 94 -40.06 -66.88 -7.41
N PHE A 95 -38.89 -67.20 -6.84
CA PHE A 95 -38.45 -66.73 -5.53
C PHE A 95 -37.37 -65.65 -5.58
N SER A 96 -37.24 -64.90 -6.69
CA SER A 96 -36.14 -63.94 -6.88
C SER A 96 -36.07 -62.85 -5.81
N ALA A 97 -37.22 -62.43 -5.27
CA ALA A 97 -37.30 -61.51 -4.14
C ALA A 97 -36.69 -62.12 -2.86
N LEU A 98 -37.03 -63.37 -2.52
CA LEU A 98 -36.45 -64.06 -1.37
C LEU A 98 -34.95 -64.30 -1.54
N VAL A 99 -34.50 -64.62 -2.77
CA VAL A 99 -33.07 -64.72 -3.09
C VAL A 99 -32.37 -63.39 -2.82
N SER A 100 -32.94 -62.26 -3.25
CA SER A 100 -32.38 -60.93 -2.98
C SER A 100 -32.30 -60.62 -1.48
N MET A 101 -33.37 -60.89 -0.72
CA MET A 101 -33.38 -60.68 0.74
C MET A 101 -32.35 -61.56 1.45
N GLY A 102 -32.34 -62.86 1.16
CA GLY A 102 -31.42 -63.81 1.77
C GLY A 102 -29.96 -63.46 1.44
N ALA A 103 -29.68 -63.09 0.19
CA ALA A 103 -28.36 -62.64 -0.24
C ALA A 103 -27.96 -61.34 0.46
N ALA A 104 -28.86 -60.36 0.57
CA ALA A 104 -28.58 -59.09 1.25
C ALA A 104 -28.22 -59.33 2.72
N PHE A 105 -29.06 -60.06 3.44
CA PHE A 105 -28.84 -60.37 4.85
C PHE A 105 -27.52 -61.13 5.06
N GLY A 106 -27.30 -62.21 4.28
CA GLY A 106 -26.10 -63.03 4.38
C GLY A 106 -24.82 -62.25 4.01
N LEU A 107 -24.82 -61.51 2.92
CA LEU A 107 -23.67 -60.71 2.49
C LEU A 107 -23.36 -59.60 3.50
N THR A 108 -24.36 -58.93 4.08
CA THR A 108 -24.13 -57.91 5.10
C THR A 108 -23.43 -58.50 6.32
N VAL A 109 -23.90 -59.65 6.83
CA VAL A 109 -23.28 -60.35 7.96
C VAL A 109 -21.86 -60.83 7.63
N LEU A 110 -21.66 -61.45 6.46
CA LEU A 110 -20.35 -61.95 6.02
C LEU A 110 -19.33 -60.81 5.85
N LEU A 111 -19.71 -59.74 5.16
CA LEU A 111 -18.84 -58.57 4.97
C LEU A 111 -18.54 -57.85 6.28
N GLY A 112 -19.51 -57.80 7.19
CA GLY A 112 -19.31 -57.25 8.51
C GLY A 112 -18.35 -58.09 9.37
N ALA A 113 -18.48 -59.41 9.35
CA ALA A 113 -17.55 -60.34 9.99
C ALA A 113 -16.13 -60.19 9.43
N TRP A 114 -16.02 -60.06 8.11
CA TRP A 114 -14.75 -59.89 7.41
C TRP A 114 -14.07 -58.55 7.74
N THR A 115 -14.83 -57.46 7.80
CA THR A 115 -14.30 -56.11 8.06
C THR A 115 -14.11 -55.79 9.53
N ARG A 116 -14.77 -56.51 10.45
CA ARG A 116 -14.79 -56.27 11.90
C ARG A 116 -15.03 -54.79 12.25
N GLY A 117 -15.92 -54.14 11.49
CA GLY A 117 -16.31 -52.75 11.71
C GLY A 117 -15.35 -51.65 11.27
N ARG A 118 -14.18 -51.99 10.69
CA ARG A 118 -13.12 -51.03 10.31
C ARG A 118 -13.50 -50.01 9.23
N HIS A 119 -14.66 -50.15 8.60
CA HIS A 119 -15.05 -49.33 7.44
C HIS A 119 -16.33 -48.51 7.67
N HIS A 120 -16.85 -48.47 8.91
CA HIS A 120 -18.02 -47.65 9.25
C HIS A 120 -17.68 -46.17 9.50
N LEU A 121 -16.51 -45.89 10.08
CA LEU A 121 -16.05 -44.54 10.37
C LEU A 121 -14.71 -44.25 9.69
N ALA A 122 -14.61 -43.07 9.09
CA ALA A 122 -13.40 -42.54 8.46
C ALA A 122 -12.36 -42.07 9.50
N ARG A 123 -12.83 -41.59 10.65
CA ARG A 123 -12.03 -41.16 11.81
C ARG A 123 -12.83 -41.28 13.10
N GLY A 124 -12.14 -41.50 14.22
CA GLY A 124 -12.76 -41.53 15.55
C GLY A 124 -13.27 -40.15 16.00
N PRO A 125 -14.02 -40.09 17.11
CA PRO A 125 -14.46 -38.83 17.72
C PRO A 125 -13.25 -37.95 18.09
N ASP A 126 -13.41 -36.63 17.97
CA ASP A 126 -12.34 -35.68 18.32
C ASP A 126 -12.06 -35.77 19.84
N PRO A 127 -10.80 -36.02 20.27
CA PRO A 127 -10.48 -36.27 21.68
C PRO A 127 -10.77 -35.07 22.59
N ALA A 128 -10.71 -33.85 22.04
CA ALA A 128 -11.08 -32.61 22.74
C ALA A 128 -12.59 -32.54 23.11
N VAL A 129 -13.41 -33.39 22.50
CA VAL A 129 -14.87 -33.45 22.67
C VAL A 129 -15.29 -34.75 23.36
N ALA A 130 -14.48 -35.81 23.23
CA ALA A 130 -14.78 -37.15 23.73
C ALA A 130 -14.65 -37.33 25.26
N GLY A 131 -14.22 -36.30 26.01
CA GLY A 131 -14.14 -36.35 27.48
C GLY A 131 -12.80 -36.81 28.06
N ASP A 132 -11.74 -36.97 27.25
CA ASP A 132 -10.39 -37.34 27.72
C ASP A 132 -9.45 -36.13 27.91
N ALA A 133 -10.01 -34.94 28.16
CA ALA A 133 -9.21 -33.84 28.69
C ALA A 133 -8.95 -34.12 30.17
N ALA A 134 -7.76 -34.62 30.49
CA ALA A 134 -7.28 -34.86 31.85
C ALA A 134 -7.68 -33.71 32.80
N GLY A 135 -8.71 -33.95 33.64
CA GLY A 135 -9.11 -33.06 34.73
C GLY A 135 -10.47 -32.35 34.64
N ALA A 136 -11.28 -32.54 33.58
CA ALA A 136 -12.63 -31.94 33.54
C ALA A 136 -13.69 -32.86 34.18
N PRO A 137 -14.64 -32.33 34.99
CA PRO A 137 -15.72 -33.13 35.57
C PRO A 137 -16.58 -33.77 34.46
N ALA A 138 -16.85 -35.06 34.61
CA ALA A 138 -17.61 -35.85 33.65
C ALA A 138 -19.00 -35.26 33.40
N GLY A 139 -19.28 -34.85 32.15
CA GLY A 139 -20.64 -34.71 31.65
C GLY A 139 -21.18 -33.30 31.39
N ALA A 140 -20.40 -32.22 31.54
CA ALA A 140 -20.86 -30.90 31.09
C ALA A 140 -20.67 -30.75 29.57
N PRO A 141 -21.73 -30.56 28.75
CA PRO A 141 -21.59 -30.37 27.32
C PRO A 141 -20.85 -29.06 27.05
N VAL A 142 -19.64 -29.15 26.49
CA VAL A 142 -18.92 -27.97 26.02
C VAL A 142 -19.67 -27.44 24.81
N ALA A 143 -20.31 -26.28 24.96
CA ALA A 143 -20.89 -25.54 23.85
C ALA A 143 -19.75 -25.01 22.97
N LEU A 144 -19.76 -25.39 21.71
CA LEU A 144 -18.78 -24.97 20.71
C LEU A 144 -19.48 -24.16 19.64
N ARG A 145 -18.82 -23.10 19.17
CA ARG A 145 -19.37 -22.21 18.13
C ARG A 145 -18.95 -22.69 16.74
N CYS A 146 -19.93 -22.86 15.86
CA CYS A 146 -19.70 -23.25 14.47
C CYS A 146 -19.11 -22.08 13.67
N VAL A 147 -17.98 -22.28 12.99
CA VAL A 147 -17.34 -21.23 12.18
C VAL A 147 -18.13 -20.82 10.94
N VAL A 148 -19.13 -21.61 10.52
CA VAL A 148 -19.92 -21.37 9.30
C VAL A 148 -21.24 -20.67 9.63
N CYS A 149 -22.10 -21.27 10.44
CA CYS A 149 -23.40 -20.68 10.81
C CYS A 149 -23.35 -19.81 12.07
N GLN A 150 -22.21 -19.77 12.77
CA GLN A 150 -21.99 -19.01 14.00
C GLN A 150 -22.87 -19.40 15.20
N GLY A 151 -23.73 -20.41 15.08
CA GLY A 151 -24.51 -20.99 16.17
C GLY A 151 -23.65 -21.80 17.15
N GLU A 152 -24.15 -21.96 18.37
CA GLU A 152 -23.55 -22.78 19.42
C GLU A 152 -24.23 -24.15 19.47
N TYR A 153 -23.41 -25.19 19.57
CA TYR A 153 -23.88 -26.58 19.57
C TYR A 153 -23.09 -27.39 20.59
N GLU A 154 -23.67 -28.49 21.05
CA GLU A 154 -23.00 -29.42 21.93
C GLU A 154 -21.81 -30.08 21.22
N GLY A 155 -20.76 -30.34 21.98
CA GLY A 155 -19.56 -31.05 21.49
C GLY A 155 -19.88 -32.28 20.60
N PRO A 156 -20.76 -33.20 21.03
CA PRO A 156 -21.12 -34.37 20.24
C PRO A 156 -21.77 -34.10 18.88
N ASP A 157 -22.22 -32.88 18.57
CA ASP A 157 -22.73 -32.46 17.25
C ASP A 157 -21.70 -31.69 16.42
N MET A 158 -20.49 -31.53 16.94
CA MET A 158 -19.44 -30.71 16.34
C MET A 158 -18.33 -31.60 15.79
N ALA A 159 -17.60 -31.05 14.81
CA ALA A 159 -16.43 -31.68 14.20
C ALA A 159 -15.36 -30.62 13.92
N ARG A 160 -14.08 -30.97 14.08
CA ARG A 160 -13.00 -30.07 13.65
C ARG A 160 -12.81 -30.13 12.14
N CYS A 161 -12.93 -28.98 11.46
CA CYS A 161 -12.75 -28.84 10.03
C CYS A 161 -11.43 -28.13 9.68
N PRO A 162 -10.45 -28.83 9.06
CA PRO A 162 -9.18 -28.22 8.69
C PRO A 162 -9.30 -27.18 7.57
N ALA A 163 -10.36 -27.24 6.76
CA ALA A 163 -10.57 -26.27 5.68
C ALA A 163 -10.96 -24.87 6.19
N TYR A 164 -11.69 -24.81 7.30
CA TYR A 164 -12.10 -23.54 7.94
C TYR A 164 -11.29 -23.20 9.18
N GLY A 165 -10.40 -24.09 9.63
CA GLY A 165 -9.53 -23.85 10.79
C GLY A 165 -10.24 -23.86 12.14
N GLY A 166 -11.45 -24.43 12.25
CA GLY A 166 -12.23 -24.43 13.49
C GLY A 166 -13.32 -25.49 13.55
N TRP A 167 -14.25 -25.34 14.49
CA TRP A 167 -15.35 -26.28 14.71
C TRP A 167 -16.52 -26.03 13.77
N ILE A 168 -17.14 -27.08 13.25
CA ILE A 168 -18.31 -27.03 12.37
C ILE A 168 -19.40 -27.96 12.91
N CYS A 169 -20.66 -27.52 12.88
CA CYS A 169 -21.80 -28.35 13.30
C CYS A 169 -22.11 -29.44 12.28
N SER A 170 -22.83 -30.48 12.71
CA SER A 170 -23.22 -31.63 11.89
C SER A 170 -23.97 -31.24 10.61
N LEU A 171 -24.89 -30.28 10.69
CA LEU A 171 -25.65 -29.79 9.53
C LEU A 171 -24.74 -29.09 8.51
N CYS A 172 -23.95 -28.11 8.93
CA CYS A 172 -23.01 -27.41 8.04
C CYS A 172 -21.93 -28.36 7.50
N CYS A 173 -21.47 -29.33 8.30
CA CYS A 173 -20.53 -30.35 7.86
C CYS A 173 -21.10 -31.21 6.73
N THR A 174 -22.41 -31.49 6.77
CA THR A 174 -23.09 -32.33 5.78
C THR A 174 -23.41 -31.56 4.51
N LEU A 175 -23.85 -30.31 4.64
CA LEU A 175 -24.29 -29.48 3.52
C LEU A 175 -23.16 -28.74 2.79
N ASP A 176 -22.06 -28.38 3.47
CA ASP A 176 -21.01 -27.57 2.84
C ASP A 176 -20.02 -28.43 2.02
N ALA A 177 -20.12 -28.33 0.69
CA ALA A 177 -19.23 -29.02 -0.24
C ALA A 177 -17.88 -28.31 -0.47
N ARG A 178 -17.70 -27.05 -0.03
CA ARG A 178 -16.50 -26.24 -0.33
C ARG A 178 -15.26 -26.73 0.40
N CYS A 179 -15.43 -27.37 1.56
CA CYS A 179 -14.31 -27.97 2.31
C CYS A 179 -13.63 -29.11 1.54
N GLY A 180 -14.32 -29.69 0.56
CA GLY A 180 -13.82 -30.76 -0.30
C GLY A 180 -13.31 -31.97 0.47
N ASP A 181 -13.92 -32.33 1.60
CA ASP A 181 -13.54 -33.46 2.47
C ASP A 181 -12.06 -33.45 2.91
N ALA A 182 -11.52 -32.27 3.18
CA ALA A 182 -10.13 -32.11 3.65
C ALA A 182 -9.85 -32.84 4.97
N CYS A 183 -10.89 -33.07 5.79
CA CYS A 183 -10.80 -33.84 7.03
C CYS A 183 -10.62 -35.35 6.84
N LYS A 184 -10.95 -35.91 5.67
CA LYS A 184 -10.93 -37.37 5.41
C LYS A 184 -10.38 -37.74 4.02
N PRO A 185 -9.12 -37.41 3.69
CA PRO A 185 -8.56 -37.59 2.35
C PRO A 185 -8.52 -39.05 1.86
N HIS A 186 -8.33 -40.00 2.78
CA HIS A 186 -8.29 -41.45 2.54
C HIS A 186 -9.67 -42.07 2.31
N ALA A 187 -10.73 -41.48 2.88
CA ALA A 187 -12.08 -42.03 2.87
C ALA A 187 -12.90 -41.63 1.63
N ARG A 188 -12.30 -40.88 0.70
CA ARG A 188 -12.98 -40.44 -0.52
C ARG A 188 -13.15 -41.59 -1.50
N LEU A 189 -14.28 -41.64 -2.21
CA LEU A 189 -14.57 -42.69 -3.22
C LEU A 189 -13.42 -42.93 -4.19
N GLY A 190 -12.89 -41.85 -4.79
CA GLY A 190 -11.78 -41.97 -5.74
C GLY A 190 -10.51 -42.54 -5.10
N THR A 191 -10.24 -42.24 -3.83
CA THR A 191 -9.08 -42.76 -3.10
C THR A 191 -9.28 -44.23 -2.73
N GLN A 192 -10.47 -44.59 -2.25
CA GLN A 192 -10.84 -45.97 -1.94
C GLN A 192 -10.76 -46.88 -3.16
N LEU A 193 -11.35 -46.47 -4.28
CA LEU A 193 -11.33 -47.23 -5.54
C LEU A 193 -9.89 -47.42 -6.05
N ARG A 194 -9.06 -46.38 -5.99
CA ARG A 194 -7.63 -46.48 -6.37
C ARG A 194 -6.85 -47.40 -5.43
N ALA A 195 -7.07 -47.33 -4.12
CA ALA A 195 -6.41 -48.20 -3.15
C ALA A 195 -6.79 -49.67 -3.39
N TRP A 196 -8.06 -49.94 -3.67
CA TRP A 196 -8.54 -51.27 -4.05
C TRP A 196 -7.91 -51.74 -5.36
N LEU A 197 -7.98 -50.94 -6.44
CA LEU A 197 -7.36 -51.27 -7.73
C LEU A 197 -5.86 -51.54 -7.61
N ARG A 198 -5.11 -50.74 -6.84
CA ARG A 198 -3.66 -50.95 -6.63
C ARG A 198 -3.34 -52.28 -5.93
N ARG A 199 -4.27 -52.84 -5.17
CA ARG A 199 -4.09 -54.14 -4.49
C ARG A 199 -4.18 -55.32 -5.46
N TRP A 200 -4.91 -55.15 -6.57
CA TRP A 200 -5.13 -56.19 -7.57
C TRP A 200 -4.37 -55.97 -8.89
N LEU A 201 -3.93 -54.74 -9.18
CA LEU A 201 -3.33 -54.37 -10.46
C LEU A 201 -1.78 -54.28 -10.38
N PRO A 202 -1.03 -54.82 -11.37
CA PRO A 202 0.43 -54.75 -11.39
C PRO A 202 0.96 -53.30 -11.39
N ARG A 203 2.15 -53.08 -10.82
CA ARG A 203 2.79 -51.75 -10.72
C ARG A 203 2.86 -50.98 -12.05
N ARG A 204 3.00 -51.69 -13.18
CA ARG A 204 3.03 -51.11 -14.54
C ARG A 204 1.77 -50.32 -14.89
N TRP A 205 0.62 -50.67 -14.33
CA TRP A 205 -0.68 -50.07 -14.67
C TRP A 205 -1.12 -48.95 -13.71
N GLN A 206 -0.39 -48.74 -12.61
CA GLN A 206 -0.70 -47.69 -11.63
C GLN A 206 -0.72 -46.27 -12.21
N PRO A 207 0.15 -45.88 -13.16
CA PRO A 207 0.11 -44.54 -13.78
C PRO A 207 -1.22 -44.27 -14.50
N TYR A 208 -1.79 -45.27 -15.15
CA TYR A 208 -3.06 -45.15 -15.88
C TYR A 208 -4.26 -45.02 -14.93
N VAL A 209 -4.21 -45.72 -13.80
CA VAL A 209 -5.20 -45.59 -12.71
C VAL A 209 -5.20 -44.17 -12.15
N ASP A 210 -4.01 -43.58 -11.96
CA ASP A 210 -3.87 -42.22 -11.44
C ASP A 210 -4.15 -41.13 -12.50
N ALA A 211 -4.00 -41.46 -13.79
CA ALA A 211 -4.32 -40.58 -14.92
C ALA A 211 -5.83 -40.49 -15.25
N GLY A 212 -6.71 -41.17 -14.50
CA GLY A 212 -8.17 -41.09 -14.70
C GLY A 212 -8.75 -42.07 -15.72
N VAL A 213 -7.91 -42.91 -16.34
CA VAL A 213 -8.36 -43.99 -17.26
C VAL A 213 -9.26 -44.98 -16.52
N ALA A 214 -8.95 -45.26 -15.25
CA ALA A 214 -9.79 -46.13 -14.41
C ALA A 214 -11.23 -45.59 -14.27
N HIS A 215 -11.42 -44.27 -14.19
CA HIS A 215 -12.76 -43.67 -14.06
C HIS A 215 -13.56 -43.83 -15.35
N TYR A 216 -12.90 -43.63 -16.50
CA TYR A 216 -13.48 -43.89 -17.81
C TYR A 216 -13.90 -45.35 -17.97
N VAL A 217 -13.01 -46.30 -17.67
CA VAL A 217 -13.28 -47.74 -17.80
C VAL A 217 -14.46 -48.17 -16.92
N VAL A 218 -14.52 -47.70 -15.66
CA VAL A 218 -15.64 -48.03 -14.76
C VAL A 218 -16.96 -47.48 -15.26
N LEU A 219 -17.00 -46.22 -15.71
CA LEU A 219 -18.23 -45.61 -16.21
C LEU A 219 -18.68 -46.30 -17.50
N LEU A 220 -17.75 -46.58 -18.42
CA LEU A 220 -18.04 -47.30 -19.66
C LEU A 220 -18.54 -48.72 -19.40
N ALA A 221 -17.92 -49.47 -18.47
CA ALA A 221 -18.37 -50.81 -18.11
C ALA A 221 -19.78 -50.79 -17.51
N ALA A 222 -20.09 -49.82 -16.65
CA ALA A 222 -21.44 -49.65 -16.10
C ALA A 222 -22.46 -49.34 -17.20
N THR A 223 -22.15 -48.39 -18.10
CA THR A 223 -23.01 -48.06 -19.24
C THR A 223 -23.20 -49.25 -20.18
N ALA A 224 -22.13 -50.01 -20.46
CA ALA A 224 -22.17 -51.22 -21.27
C ALA A 224 -23.10 -52.29 -20.66
N LEU A 225 -23.01 -52.54 -19.35
CA LEU A 225 -23.86 -53.50 -18.65
C LEU A 225 -25.34 -53.10 -18.68
N VAL A 226 -25.65 -51.82 -18.47
CA VAL A 226 -27.03 -51.31 -18.53
C VAL A 226 -27.59 -51.44 -19.95
N LEU A 227 -26.82 -51.05 -20.97
CA LEU A 227 -27.21 -51.21 -22.38
C LEU A 227 -27.42 -52.68 -22.74
N ALA A 228 -26.51 -53.56 -22.31
CA ALA A 228 -26.60 -54.99 -22.57
C ALA A 228 -27.85 -55.60 -21.91
N GLY A 229 -28.14 -55.24 -20.65
CA GLY A 229 -29.33 -55.71 -19.93
C GLY A 229 -30.64 -55.25 -20.57
N LEU A 230 -30.74 -53.97 -20.95
CA LEU A 230 -31.92 -53.43 -21.63
C LEU A 230 -32.16 -54.10 -23.00
N LEU A 231 -31.12 -54.22 -23.81
CA LEU A 231 -31.24 -54.85 -25.13
C LEU A 231 -31.46 -56.36 -25.03
N ALA A 232 -30.91 -57.05 -24.02
CA ALA A 232 -31.19 -58.46 -23.78
C ALA A 232 -32.66 -58.68 -23.40
N LEU A 233 -33.24 -57.80 -22.58
CA LEU A 233 -34.65 -57.85 -22.22
C LEU A 233 -35.55 -57.71 -23.46
N LEU A 234 -35.28 -56.71 -24.29
CA LEU A 234 -36.00 -56.46 -25.54
C LEU A 234 -35.83 -57.61 -26.54
N ALA A 235 -34.59 -58.08 -26.73
CA ALA A 235 -34.30 -59.21 -27.60
C ALA A 235 -35.03 -60.48 -27.15
N GLN A 236 -35.12 -60.74 -25.84
CA GLN A 236 -35.81 -61.91 -25.30
C GLN A 236 -37.34 -61.82 -25.50
N GLN A 237 -37.90 -60.63 -25.47
CA GLN A 237 -39.32 -60.39 -25.79
C GLN A 237 -39.59 -60.69 -27.27
N ASP A 238 -38.79 -60.13 -28.17
CA ASP A 238 -38.92 -60.34 -29.62
C ASP A 238 -38.67 -61.80 -30.00
N LEU A 239 -37.72 -62.48 -29.34
CA LEU A 239 -37.41 -63.88 -29.60
C LEU A 239 -38.59 -64.80 -29.28
N ARG A 240 -39.27 -64.56 -28.15
CA ARG A 240 -40.46 -65.33 -27.76
C ARG A 240 -41.59 -65.16 -28.78
N GLN A 241 -41.80 -63.93 -29.24
CA GLN A 241 -42.82 -63.63 -30.24
C GLN A 241 -42.48 -64.23 -31.62
N ALA A 242 -41.21 -64.14 -32.04
CA ALA A 242 -40.72 -64.73 -33.27
C ALA A 242 -40.83 -66.26 -33.28
N GLN A 243 -40.54 -66.91 -32.15
CA GLN A 243 -40.74 -68.35 -31.98
C GLN A 243 -42.21 -68.75 -32.10
N ALA A 244 -43.13 -67.97 -31.52
CA ALA A 244 -44.57 -68.22 -31.65
C ALA A 244 -45.08 -68.10 -33.10
N LEU A 245 -44.40 -67.29 -33.93
CA LEU A 245 -44.74 -67.06 -35.33
C LEU A 245 -43.91 -67.91 -36.32
N GLY A 246 -42.99 -68.75 -35.85
CA GLY A 246 -42.11 -69.57 -36.70
C GLY A 246 -41.05 -68.78 -37.48
N ALA A 247 -40.71 -67.57 -37.04
CA ALA A 247 -39.77 -66.68 -37.73
C ALA A 247 -38.28 -67.01 -37.42
N PRO A 248 -37.33 -66.67 -38.33
CA PRO A 248 -35.91 -66.94 -38.13
C PRO A 248 -35.28 -66.09 -37.01
N VAL A 249 -34.97 -66.73 -35.89
CA VAL A 249 -34.39 -66.14 -34.66
C VAL A 249 -32.94 -65.61 -34.81
N THR A 250 -32.21 -66.00 -35.85
CA THR A 250 -30.82 -65.57 -36.09
C THR A 250 -30.73 -64.10 -36.51
N LEU A 251 -31.68 -63.63 -37.32
CA LEU A 251 -31.73 -62.24 -37.81
C LEU A 251 -31.92 -61.26 -36.65
N ILE A 252 -32.76 -61.63 -35.67
CA ILE A 252 -33.04 -60.83 -34.46
C ILE A 252 -31.76 -60.68 -33.62
N HIS A 253 -31.06 -61.78 -33.32
CA HIS A 253 -29.79 -61.73 -32.59
C HIS A 253 -28.72 -60.90 -33.28
N GLU A 254 -28.67 -60.93 -34.62
CA GLU A 254 -27.71 -60.12 -35.37
C GLU A 254 -28.07 -58.63 -35.35
N ALA A 255 -29.36 -58.29 -35.48
CA ALA A 255 -29.84 -56.92 -35.37
C ALA A 255 -29.51 -56.31 -34.00
N TYR A 256 -29.84 -57.01 -32.91
CA TYR A 256 -29.57 -56.53 -31.55
C TYR A 256 -28.08 -56.40 -31.23
N ARG A 257 -27.22 -57.31 -31.73
CA ARG A 257 -25.76 -57.19 -31.59
C ARG A 257 -25.19 -55.97 -32.33
N LYS A 258 -25.68 -55.69 -33.54
CA LYS A 258 -25.29 -54.49 -34.31
C LYS A 258 -25.72 -53.21 -33.58
N VAL A 259 -26.97 -53.16 -33.10
CA VAL A 259 -27.49 -52.01 -32.32
C VAL A 259 -26.67 -51.80 -31.05
N TYR A 260 -26.38 -52.86 -30.29
CA TYR A 260 -25.53 -52.78 -29.09
C TYR A 260 -24.14 -52.22 -29.42
N GLY A 261 -23.49 -52.71 -30.48
CA GLY A 261 -22.17 -52.23 -30.89
C GLY A 261 -22.16 -50.74 -31.24
N VAL A 262 -23.16 -50.26 -31.97
CA VAL A 262 -23.29 -48.84 -32.34
C VAL A 262 -23.53 -47.98 -31.10
N LEU A 263 -24.47 -48.36 -30.23
CA LEU A 263 -24.77 -47.60 -29.01
C LEU A 263 -23.58 -47.58 -28.04
N LEU A 264 -22.85 -48.69 -27.91
CA LEU A 264 -21.67 -48.76 -27.06
C LEU A 264 -20.54 -47.86 -27.58
N ALA A 265 -20.33 -47.80 -28.90
CA ALA A 265 -19.33 -46.90 -29.49
C ALA A 265 -19.66 -45.42 -29.25
N LEU A 266 -20.93 -45.04 -29.42
CA LEU A 266 -21.40 -43.69 -29.11
C LEU A 266 -21.26 -43.37 -27.61
N ALA A 267 -21.66 -44.30 -26.74
CA ALA A 267 -21.53 -44.16 -25.29
C ALA A 267 -20.06 -44.00 -24.88
N ALA A 268 -19.14 -44.77 -25.47
CA ALA A 268 -17.70 -44.63 -25.22
C ALA A 268 -17.19 -43.23 -25.54
N GLY A 269 -17.57 -42.66 -26.70
CA GLY A 269 -17.21 -41.29 -27.07
C GLY A 269 -17.73 -40.25 -26.09
N VAL A 270 -19.01 -40.35 -25.71
CA VAL A 270 -19.65 -39.42 -24.75
C VAL A 270 -19.02 -39.54 -23.37
N VAL A 271 -18.83 -40.76 -22.87
CA VAL A 271 -18.21 -41.03 -21.56
C VAL A 271 -16.78 -40.52 -21.52
N TRP A 272 -16.00 -40.70 -22.60
CA TRP A 272 -14.65 -40.16 -22.71
C TRP A 272 -14.65 -38.63 -22.66
N TRP A 273 -15.50 -37.99 -23.47
CA TRP A 273 -15.63 -36.54 -23.51
C TRP A 273 -16.03 -35.96 -22.14
N LEU A 274 -16.99 -36.57 -21.45
CA LEU A 274 -17.41 -36.16 -20.11
C LEU A 274 -16.29 -36.26 -19.09
N VAL A 275 -15.54 -37.37 -19.07
CA VAL A 275 -14.40 -37.56 -18.16
C VAL A 275 -13.30 -36.51 -18.44
N LEU A 276 -13.01 -36.25 -19.71
CA LEU A 276 -11.99 -35.28 -20.11
C LEU A 276 -12.42 -33.84 -19.73
N ALA A 277 -13.66 -33.47 -20.04
CA ALA A 277 -14.22 -32.16 -19.69
C ALA A 277 -14.26 -31.95 -18.17
N GLN A 278 -14.66 -32.97 -17.41
CA GLN A 278 -14.67 -32.89 -15.95
C GLN A 278 -13.26 -32.77 -15.37
N ARG A 279 -12.26 -33.44 -15.97
CA ARG A 279 -10.86 -33.30 -15.58
C ARG A 279 -10.33 -31.89 -15.87
N ALA A 280 -10.59 -31.37 -17.07
CA ALA A 280 -10.20 -30.02 -17.47
C ALA A 280 -10.78 -28.97 -16.51
N ARG A 281 -12.08 -29.05 -16.21
CA ARG A 281 -12.75 -28.18 -15.23
C ARG A 281 -12.11 -28.27 -13.83
N ARG A 282 -11.78 -29.48 -13.36
CA ARG A 282 -11.14 -29.67 -12.04
C ARG A 282 -9.74 -29.05 -11.98
N VAL A 283 -8.95 -29.14 -13.05
CA VAL A 283 -7.62 -28.53 -13.11
C VAL A 283 -7.73 -27.00 -13.13
N ALA A 284 -8.58 -26.45 -14.00
CA ALA A 284 -8.83 -25.01 -14.07
C ALA A 284 -9.30 -24.42 -12.73
N LEU A 285 -10.21 -25.12 -12.04
CA LEU A 285 -10.69 -24.69 -10.72
C LEU A 285 -9.59 -24.72 -9.66
N ARG A 286 -8.66 -25.68 -9.72
CA ARG A 286 -7.53 -25.74 -8.79
C ARG A 286 -6.54 -24.61 -9.03
N GLU A 287 -6.24 -24.30 -10.30
CA GLU A 287 -5.36 -23.19 -10.66
C GLU A 287 -5.98 -21.85 -10.26
N SER A 288 -7.26 -21.63 -10.57
CA SER A 288 -7.99 -20.44 -10.14
C SER A 288 -7.91 -20.25 -8.61
N ASN A 289 -8.22 -21.28 -7.83
CA ASN A 289 -8.09 -21.23 -6.37
C ASN A 289 -6.65 -20.97 -5.88
N ARG A 290 -5.65 -21.47 -6.62
CA ARG A 290 -4.23 -21.20 -6.30
C ARG A 290 -3.89 -19.73 -6.53
N TYR A 291 -4.31 -19.15 -7.66
CA TYR A 291 -4.11 -17.74 -7.94
C TYR A 291 -4.79 -16.83 -6.92
N THR A 292 -6.05 -17.10 -6.58
CA THR A 292 -6.76 -16.35 -5.54
C THR A 292 -6.02 -16.37 -4.20
N ARG A 293 -5.47 -17.52 -3.79
CA ARG A 293 -4.69 -17.62 -2.55
C ARG A 293 -3.37 -16.84 -2.60
N LEU A 294 -2.69 -16.79 -3.74
CA LEU A 294 -1.46 -16.02 -3.89
C LEU A 294 -1.76 -14.52 -3.83
N LEU A 295 -2.79 -14.06 -4.55
CA LEU A 295 -3.21 -12.66 -4.53
C LEU A 295 -3.60 -12.19 -3.12
N LEU A 296 -4.35 -13.00 -2.37
CA LEU A 296 -4.69 -12.65 -0.99
C LEU A 296 -3.46 -12.49 -0.09
N ARG A 297 -2.44 -13.36 -0.26
CA ARG A 297 -1.18 -13.24 0.50
C ARG A 297 -0.38 -11.99 0.12
N GLU A 298 -0.39 -11.63 -1.15
CA GLU A 298 0.27 -10.43 -1.66
C GLU A 298 -0.41 -9.16 -1.12
N ILE A 299 -1.75 -9.12 -1.11
CA ILE A 299 -2.52 -8.01 -0.51
C ILE A 299 -2.21 -7.87 0.98
N ASP A 300 -2.16 -8.97 1.73
CA ASP A 300 -1.82 -8.95 3.16
C ASP A 300 -0.38 -8.48 3.41
N ALA A 301 0.57 -8.85 2.54
CA ALA A 301 1.95 -8.38 2.62
C ALA A 301 2.04 -6.87 2.37
N HIS A 302 1.37 -6.36 1.32
CA HIS A 302 1.33 -4.92 1.03
C HIS A 302 0.74 -4.12 2.18
N ARG A 303 -0.38 -4.56 2.77
CA ARG A 303 -0.99 -3.89 3.93
C ARG A 303 -0.04 -3.76 5.12
N ARG A 304 0.78 -4.79 5.38
CA ARG A 304 1.78 -4.75 6.47
C ARG A 304 2.89 -3.75 6.16
N THR A 305 3.40 -3.77 4.93
CA THR A 305 4.44 -2.83 4.48
C THR A 305 3.95 -1.39 4.51
N ASP A 306 2.73 -1.13 4.03
CA ASP A 306 2.12 0.21 4.05
C ASP A 306 1.94 0.72 5.48
N ALA A 307 1.48 -0.14 6.39
CA ALA A 307 1.37 0.21 7.81
C ALA A 307 2.74 0.51 8.47
N GLN A 308 3.79 -0.22 8.10
CA GLN A 308 5.15 0.06 8.57
C GLN A 308 5.69 1.37 8.00
N LEU A 309 5.48 1.62 6.71
CA LEU A 309 5.90 2.85 6.05
C LEU A 309 5.19 4.07 6.66
N GLN A 310 3.89 3.97 6.94
CA GLN A 310 3.13 5.04 7.56
C GLN A 310 3.66 5.39 8.95
N ARG A 311 3.93 4.38 9.79
CA ARG A 311 4.53 4.59 11.13
C ARG A 311 5.91 5.23 11.04
N ALA A 312 6.75 4.78 10.09
CA ALA A 312 8.07 5.35 9.89
C ALA A 312 8.01 6.82 9.45
N ARG A 313 7.04 7.17 8.58
CA ARG A 313 6.79 8.57 8.19
C ARG A 313 6.36 9.42 9.37
N GLU A 314 5.39 8.96 10.16
CA GLU A 314 4.92 9.68 11.35
C GLU A 314 6.05 9.92 12.37
N GLN A 315 6.91 8.92 12.59
CA GLN A 315 8.10 9.05 13.44
C GLN A 315 9.11 10.07 12.88
N ALA A 316 9.37 10.02 11.57
CA ALA A 316 10.27 10.96 10.92
C ALA A 316 9.74 12.40 10.97
N GLU A 317 8.44 12.60 10.75
CA GLU A 317 7.79 13.90 10.86
C GLU A 317 7.83 14.44 12.30
N ALA A 318 7.56 13.59 13.30
CA ALA A 318 7.65 13.98 14.71
C ALA A 318 9.07 14.40 15.09
N ALA A 319 10.09 13.63 14.68
CA ALA A 319 11.49 13.94 14.93
C ALA A 319 11.92 15.26 14.25
N ARG A 320 11.46 15.49 13.01
CA ARG A 320 11.70 16.74 12.27
C ARG A 320 11.09 17.94 13.01
N ARG A 321 9.83 17.87 13.43
CA ARG A 321 9.17 18.95 14.17
C ARG A 321 9.88 19.26 15.48
N ALA A 322 10.35 18.24 16.20
CA ALA A 322 11.12 18.44 17.43
C ALA A 322 12.45 19.15 17.17
N ALA A 323 13.16 18.79 16.10
CA ALA A 323 14.41 19.44 15.70
C ALA A 323 14.19 20.91 15.29
N GLU A 324 13.15 21.19 14.51
CA GLU A 324 12.78 22.56 14.11
C GLU A 324 12.44 23.42 15.35
N GLN A 325 11.63 22.90 16.28
CA GLN A 325 11.30 23.59 17.54
C GLN A 325 12.54 23.88 18.39
N ALA A 326 13.48 22.92 18.48
CA ALA A 326 14.74 23.11 19.21
C ALA A 326 15.59 24.21 18.58
N ASN A 327 15.67 24.26 17.24
CA ASN A 327 16.41 25.30 16.52
C ASN A 327 15.76 26.68 16.71
N ASP A 328 14.44 26.76 16.68
CA ASP A 328 13.70 27.99 16.92
C ASP A 328 13.86 28.51 18.35
N ALA A 329 13.86 27.62 19.34
CA ALA A 329 14.13 27.95 20.73
C ALA A 329 15.57 28.44 20.92
N LYS A 330 16.56 27.76 20.35
CA LYS A 330 17.98 28.18 20.36
C LYS A 330 18.13 29.58 19.76
N SER A 331 17.50 29.83 18.62
CA SER A 331 17.56 31.13 17.94
C SER A 331 16.92 32.25 18.76
N ARG A 332 15.75 32.01 19.38
CA ARG A 332 15.10 32.99 20.27
C ARG A 332 15.95 33.29 21.51
N TYR A 333 16.55 32.27 22.11
CA TYR A 333 17.42 32.42 23.28
C TYR A 333 18.65 33.29 22.97
N LEU A 334 19.31 33.04 21.83
CA LEU A 334 20.45 33.86 21.39
C LEU A 334 20.06 35.32 21.14
N MET A 335 18.92 35.56 20.50
CA MET A 335 18.43 36.93 20.27
C MET A 335 18.17 37.68 21.58
N ALA A 336 17.55 37.02 22.56
CA ALA A 336 17.24 37.62 23.86
C ALA A 336 18.53 37.97 24.62
N ILE A 337 19.48 37.04 24.75
CA ILE A 337 20.74 37.29 25.46
C ILE A 337 21.49 38.48 24.87
N SER A 338 21.58 38.58 23.54
CA SER A 338 22.35 39.65 22.93
C SER A 338 21.76 41.03 23.17
N HIS A 339 20.44 41.14 23.30
CA HIS A 339 19.80 42.41 23.69
C HIS A 339 20.15 42.78 25.14
N GLU A 340 20.09 41.80 26.05
CA GLU A 340 20.46 41.97 27.46
C GLU A 340 21.95 42.31 27.64
N LEU A 341 22.84 41.82 26.78
CA LEU A 341 24.27 42.12 26.83
C LEU A 341 24.64 43.46 26.15
N ARG A 342 23.93 43.86 25.09
CA ARG A 342 24.23 45.11 24.37
C ARG A 342 24.01 46.35 25.24
N THR A 343 22.92 46.37 26.01
CA THR A 343 22.51 47.52 26.82
C THR A 343 23.56 47.91 27.89
N PRO A 344 24.03 47.02 28.77
CA PRO A 344 25.04 47.36 29.78
C PRO A 344 26.40 47.66 29.15
N LEU A 345 26.77 46.94 28.07
CA LEU A 345 28.03 47.19 27.38
C LEU A 345 28.05 48.57 26.71
N GLY A 346 26.93 48.97 26.10
CA GLY A 346 26.77 50.31 25.53
C GLY A 346 26.93 51.41 26.57
N ALA A 347 26.39 51.22 27.78
CA ALA A 347 26.56 52.16 28.88
C ALA A 347 28.04 52.25 29.33
N ILE A 348 28.72 51.12 29.51
CA ILE A 348 30.15 51.08 29.85
C ILE A 348 30.99 51.82 28.81
N MET A 349 30.71 51.58 27.52
CA MET A 349 31.41 52.22 26.41
C MET A 349 31.19 53.74 26.37
N LEU A 350 29.96 54.19 26.65
CA LEU A 350 29.65 55.63 26.74
C LEU A 350 30.44 56.30 27.88
N TYR A 351 30.51 55.67 29.06
CA TYR A 351 31.30 56.19 30.17
C TYR A 351 32.80 56.25 29.86
N VAL A 352 33.34 55.21 29.24
CA VAL A 352 34.75 55.17 28.83
C VAL A 352 35.05 56.27 27.81
N GLN A 353 34.19 56.46 26.79
CA GLN A 353 34.35 57.54 25.81
C GLN A 353 34.23 58.92 26.45
N SER A 354 33.35 59.10 27.44
CA SER A 354 33.22 60.36 28.15
C SER A 354 34.48 60.67 28.97
N LEU A 355 35.04 59.69 29.65
CA LEU A 355 36.27 59.85 30.42
C LEU A 355 37.47 60.12 29.51
N GLN A 356 37.55 59.48 28.34
CA GLN A 356 38.62 59.72 27.35
C GLN A 356 38.66 61.14 26.79
N ARG A 357 37.59 61.94 26.94
CA ARG A 357 37.53 63.34 26.52
C ARG A 357 38.08 64.31 27.57
N ASP A 358 38.40 63.83 28.77
CA ASP A 358 38.99 64.65 29.83
C ASP A 358 40.50 64.83 29.58
N GLU A 359 40.90 66.06 29.27
CA GLU A 359 42.30 66.44 28.98
C GLU A 359 43.21 66.43 30.22
N THR A 360 42.65 66.24 31.42
CA THR A 360 43.40 66.20 32.69
C THR A 360 43.91 64.81 33.09
N LEU A 361 43.62 63.79 32.28
CA LEU A 361 44.00 62.41 32.56
C LEU A 361 45.52 62.19 32.53
N GLN A 362 46.03 61.42 33.49
CA GLN A 362 47.40 60.93 33.43
C GLN A 362 47.57 59.95 32.26
N GLU A 363 48.75 59.93 31.63
CA GLU A 363 49.06 59.10 30.46
C GLU A 363 48.75 57.61 30.68
N ARG A 364 48.98 57.11 31.91
CA ARG A 364 48.64 55.74 32.31
C ARG A 364 47.13 55.47 32.37
N GLN A 365 46.33 56.47 32.76
CA GLN A 365 44.86 56.38 32.83
C GLN A 365 44.23 56.45 31.43
N ALA A 366 44.74 57.34 30.57
CA ALA A 366 44.34 57.43 29.17
C ALA A 366 44.63 56.11 28.43
N HIS A 367 45.81 55.51 28.64
CA HIS A 367 46.15 54.21 28.09
C HIS A 367 45.23 53.07 28.60
N ALA A 368 44.90 53.06 29.90
CA ALA A 368 43.98 52.07 30.49
C ALA A 368 42.55 52.20 29.93
N LEU A 369 42.03 53.42 29.79
CA LEU A 369 40.72 53.67 29.18
C LEU A 369 40.69 53.27 27.71
N ALA A 370 41.76 53.53 26.95
CA ALA A 370 41.89 53.08 25.57
C ALA A 370 41.92 51.54 25.44
N MET A 371 42.52 50.84 26.40
CA MET A 371 42.46 49.37 26.45
C MET A 371 41.05 48.85 26.77
N ILE A 372 40.34 49.45 27.73
CA ILE A 372 38.97 49.06 28.09
C ILE A 372 38.01 49.32 26.91
N HIS A 373 38.15 50.47 26.24
CA HIS A 373 37.37 50.81 25.05
C HIS A 373 37.56 49.77 23.94
N ARG A 374 38.80 49.44 23.58
CA ARG A 374 39.11 48.39 22.59
C ARG A 374 38.56 47.02 22.97
N ALA A 375 38.63 46.66 24.26
CA ALA A 375 38.10 45.39 24.75
C ALA A 375 36.56 45.36 24.65
N GLY A 376 35.88 46.46 24.97
CA GLY A 376 34.42 46.58 24.87
C GLY A 376 33.93 46.54 23.42
N GLU A 377 34.60 47.25 22.49
CA GLU A 377 34.29 47.14 21.05
C GLU A 377 34.48 45.72 20.53
N HIS A 378 35.51 45.01 21.00
CA HIS A 378 35.75 43.62 20.61
C HIS A 378 34.62 42.68 21.07
N VAL A 379 34.16 42.82 22.32
CA VAL A 379 33.04 42.02 22.86
C VAL A 379 31.73 42.36 22.14
N LEU A 380 31.46 43.64 21.86
CA LEU A 380 30.28 44.05 21.11
C LEU A 380 30.27 43.43 19.71
N SER A 381 31.41 43.46 19.01
CA SER A 381 31.57 42.85 17.70
C SER A 381 31.38 41.33 17.72
N LEU A 382 31.79 40.63 18.78
CA LEU A 382 31.53 39.19 18.97
C LEU A 382 30.03 38.91 19.15
N ILE A 383 29.35 39.70 19.96
CA ILE A 383 27.90 39.56 20.20
C ILE A 383 27.11 39.83 18.91
N GLU A 384 27.44 40.89 18.18
CA GLU A 384 26.77 41.22 16.92
C GLU A 384 27.06 40.19 15.83
N GLY A 385 28.30 39.74 15.71
CA GLY A 385 28.66 38.73 14.74
C GLY A 385 28.01 37.37 15.01
N THR A 386 27.90 36.96 16.27
CA THR A 386 27.23 35.70 16.64
C THR A 386 25.73 35.76 16.43
N LEU A 387 25.11 36.92 16.62
CA LEU A 387 23.71 37.16 16.26
C LEU A 387 23.46 37.07 14.77
N ASP A 388 24.29 37.73 13.97
CA ASP A 388 24.16 37.71 12.52
C ASP A 388 24.34 36.28 11.99
N LEU A 389 25.34 35.55 12.49
CA LEU A 389 25.52 34.12 12.22
C LEU A 389 24.26 33.31 12.57
N ALA A 390 23.73 33.45 13.79
CA ALA A 390 22.54 32.73 14.24
C ALA A 390 21.28 33.08 13.43
N ARG A 391 21.14 34.34 12.99
CA ARG A 391 20.01 34.77 12.14
C ARG A 391 20.09 34.17 10.74
N ILE A 392 21.28 34.10 10.16
CA ILE A 392 21.47 33.54 8.83
C ILE A 392 21.31 32.01 8.87
N GLU A 393 21.89 31.32 9.87
CA GLU A 393 21.71 29.87 10.06
C GLU A 393 20.24 29.47 10.30
N ALA A 394 19.49 30.30 11.01
CA ALA A 394 18.06 30.09 11.25
C ALA A 394 17.16 30.45 10.05
N GLY A 395 17.73 30.94 8.93
CA GLY A 395 16.97 31.38 7.76
C GLY A 395 16.08 32.61 8.02
N ARG A 396 16.36 33.39 9.07
CA ARG A 396 15.54 34.54 9.49
C ARG A 396 15.98 35.86 8.86
N VAL A 397 16.96 35.86 7.96
CA VAL A 397 17.39 37.03 7.20
C VAL A 397 16.61 37.10 5.90
N THR A 398 15.70 38.07 5.80
CA THR A 398 15.02 38.41 4.55
C THR A 398 15.84 39.43 3.77
N LEU A 399 16.07 39.19 2.47
CA LEU A 399 16.74 40.13 1.59
C LEU A 399 15.76 41.20 1.08
N ASP A 400 16.15 42.46 1.19
CA ASP A 400 15.37 43.61 0.73
C ASP A 400 15.89 44.09 -0.63
N ILE A 401 15.50 43.37 -1.69
CA ILE A 401 16.01 43.60 -3.04
C ILE A 401 15.31 44.79 -3.70
N ARG A 402 16.02 45.91 -3.87
CA ARG A 402 15.52 47.14 -4.51
C ARG A 402 16.47 47.64 -5.61
N PRO A 403 16.00 48.51 -6.53
CA PRO A 403 16.90 49.25 -7.42
C PRO A 403 17.86 50.13 -6.60
N ILE A 404 19.15 49.95 -6.80
CA ILE A 404 20.22 50.70 -6.11
C ILE A 404 21.25 51.22 -7.11
N ASP A 405 21.84 52.37 -6.81
CA ASP A 405 23.05 52.84 -7.48
C ASP A 405 24.27 52.18 -6.81
N VAL A 406 24.83 51.18 -7.50
CA VAL A 406 25.99 50.43 -6.99
C VAL A 406 27.24 51.30 -6.94
N ARG A 407 27.37 52.24 -7.87
CA ARG A 407 28.53 53.14 -7.91
C ARG A 407 28.52 54.02 -6.67
N ALA A 408 27.39 54.67 -6.37
CA ALA A 408 27.22 55.46 -5.17
C ALA A 408 27.48 54.63 -3.89
N LEU A 409 26.96 53.39 -3.84
CA LEU A 409 27.21 52.48 -2.71
C LEU A 409 28.71 52.18 -2.50
N LEU A 410 29.46 51.90 -3.57
CA LEU A 410 30.89 51.60 -3.48
C LEU A 410 31.71 52.85 -3.10
N GLU A 411 31.33 54.02 -3.64
CA GLU A 411 31.93 55.31 -3.29
C GLU A 411 31.68 55.64 -1.81
N ASP A 412 30.47 55.43 -1.29
CA ASP A 412 30.13 55.59 0.13
C ASP A 412 31.00 54.69 1.02
N VAL A 413 31.11 53.39 0.66
CA VAL A 413 31.90 52.42 1.44
C VAL A 413 33.38 52.80 1.43
N GLY A 414 33.90 53.23 0.27
CA GLY A 414 35.26 53.74 0.15
C GLY A 414 35.49 54.98 1.01
N ALA A 415 34.54 55.94 1.01
CA ALA A 415 34.62 57.15 1.82
C ALA A 415 34.66 56.87 3.33
N LEU A 416 33.95 55.84 3.79
CA LEU A 416 33.98 55.42 5.20
C LEU A 416 35.35 54.86 5.63
N LEU A 417 36.07 54.18 4.73
CA LEU A 417 37.36 53.55 5.05
C LEU A 417 38.57 54.41 4.71
N ALA A 418 38.40 55.43 3.85
CA ALA A 418 39.48 56.33 3.45
C ALA A 418 40.19 57.06 4.61
N PRO A 419 39.52 57.51 5.69
CA PRO A 419 40.21 58.08 6.85
C PRO A 419 41.12 57.08 7.58
N GLN A 420 40.67 55.82 7.70
CA GLN A 420 41.44 54.75 8.36
C GLN A 420 42.66 54.35 7.53
N ALA A 421 42.48 54.25 6.20
CA ALA A 421 43.57 54.01 5.26
C ALA A 421 44.60 55.15 5.29
N ARG A 422 44.15 56.42 5.29
CA ARG A 422 45.02 57.60 5.38
C ARG A 422 45.78 57.68 6.70
N ALA A 423 45.15 57.35 7.82
CA ALA A 423 45.81 57.30 9.13
C ALA A 423 46.98 56.30 9.17
N LYS A 424 46.92 55.23 8.35
CA LYS A 424 48.00 54.26 8.15
C LYS A 424 48.96 54.59 7.00
N GLY A 425 48.73 55.67 6.25
CA GLY A 425 49.50 55.99 5.04
C GLY A 425 49.27 55.04 3.86
N LEU A 426 48.16 54.30 3.84
CA LEU A 426 47.81 53.39 2.75
C LEU A 426 47.22 54.15 1.55
N ARG A 427 47.54 53.70 0.34
CA ARG A 427 46.86 54.16 -0.88
C ARG A 427 45.58 53.36 -1.08
N PHE A 428 44.44 54.04 -1.21
CA PHE A 428 43.15 53.42 -1.51
C PHE A 428 42.72 53.74 -2.94
N GLU A 429 42.51 52.73 -3.77
CA GLU A 429 42.17 52.88 -5.19
C GLU A 429 40.83 52.20 -5.50
N LEU A 430 39.94 52.91 -6.19
CA LEU A 430 38.67 52.38 -6.70
C LEU A 430 38.74 52.32 -8.23
N GLU A 431 38.75 51.11 -8.77
CA GLU A 431 38.79 50.85 -10.21
C GLU A 431 37.41 50.35 -10.68
N GLY A 432 36.76 51.12 -11.55
CA GLY A 432 35.44 50.79 -12.10
C GLY A 432 35.49 50.29 -13.55
N PRO A 433 34.40 49.64 -14.04
CA PRO A 433 34.25 49.34 -15.45
C PRO A 433 34.08 50.63 -16.27
N PRO A 434 34.37 50.61 -17.59
CA PRO A 434 34.20 51.77 -18.48
C PRO A 434 32.75 52.24 -18.59
N ARG A 435 31.78 51.35 -18.33
CA ARG A 435 30.35 51.67 -18.23
C ARG A 435 29.77 51.06 -16.96
N TRP A 436 29.17 51.91 -16.13
CA TRP A 436 28.37 51.48 -14.98
C TRP A 436 26.91 51.28 -15.37
N PRO A 437 26.20 50.30 -14.78
CA PRO A 437 24.74 50.20 -14.89
C PRO A 437 24.07 51.38 -14.17
N ALA A 438 22.94 51.86 -14.69
CA ALA A 438 22.23 53.02 -14.11
C ALA A 438 21.63 52.71 -12.72
N ALA A 439 21.07 51.52 -12.55
CA ALA A 439 20.64 50.97 -11.27
C ALA A 439 20.65 49.44 -11.38
N VAL A 440 20.79 48.74 -10.26
CA VAL A 440 20.71 47.27 -10.23
C VAL A 440 19.80 46.80 -9.10
N ARG A 441 19.24 45.59 -9.22
CA ARG A 441 18.49 44.99 -8.13
C ARG A 441 19.43 44.31 -7.13
N ALA A 442 19.54 44.87 -5.93
CA ALA A 442 20.28 44.24 -4.83
C ALA A 442 19.72 44.68 -3.48
N ASP A 443 20.16 44.01 -2.42
CA ASP A 443 20.00 44.51 -1.05
C ASP A 443 21.23 45.38 -0.72
N ALA A 444 21.03 46.70 -0.69
CA ALA A 444 22.11 47.65 -0.42
C ALA A 444 22.73 47.44 0.97
N ALA A 445 21.94 47.09 1.98
CA ALA A 445 22.44 46.94 3.34
C ALA A 445 23.34 45.71 3.47
N ARG A 446 22.94 44.58 2.89
CA ARG A 446 23.74 43.34 2.90
C ARG A 446 24.98 43.45 2.03
N LEU A 447 24.87 44.07 0.85
CA LEU A 447 26.03 44.33 0.00
C LEU A 447 27.04 45.27 0.70
N ARG A 448 26.56 46.35 1.35
CA ARG A 448 27.40 47.24 2.17
C ARG A 448 28.11 46.46 3.27
N GLN A 449 27.40 45.56 3.96
CA GLN A 449 27.96 44.75 5.04
C GLN A 449 29.06 43.80 4.54
N VAL A 450 28.85 43.12 3.42
CA VAL A 450 29.87 42.27 2.78
C VAL A 450 31.10 43.11 2.43
N LEU A 451 30.92 44.27 1.78
CA LEU A 451 32.03 45.13 1.36
C LEU A 451 32.82 45.71 2.54
N LEU A 452 32.14 46.16 3.60
CA LEU A 452 32.78 46.65 4.81
C LEU A 452 33.59 45.56 5.52
N ASN A 453 33.11 44.31 5.53
CA ASN A 453 33.84 43.18 6.10
C ASN A 453 35.12 42.86 5.29
N LEU A 454 35.04 42.91 3.95
CA LEU A 454 36.19 42.63 3.09
C LEU A 454 37.21 43.78 3.10
N LEU A 455 36.78 45.01 2.83
CA LEU A 455 37.66 46.18 2.79
C LEU A 455 38.18 46.58 4.17
N GLY A 456 37.36 46.40 5.22
CA GLY A 456 37.78 46.60 6.60
C GLY A 456 38.91 45.65 6.98
N ASN A 457 38.88 44.39 6.53
CA ASN A 457 39.99 43.46 6.72
C ASN A 457 41.23 43.87 5.92
N ALA A 458 41.07 44.26 4.65
CA ALA A 458 42.18 44.74 3.82
C ALA A 458 42.93 45.92 4.45
N VAL A 459 42.21 46.95 4.91
CA VAL A 459 42.80 48.12 5.60
C VAL A 459 43.37 47.76 6.96
N ARG A 460 42.73 46.84 7.70
CA ARG A 460 43.18 46.41 9.03
C ARG A 460 44.51 45.68 8.99
N TYR A 461 44.72 44.78 8.03
CA TYR A 461 45.92 43.91 7.98
C TYR A 461 47.04 44.44 7.10
N THR A 462 46.79 45.48 6.30
CA THR A 462 47.86 46.16 5.54
C THR A 462 48.45 47.27 6.41
N ASP A 463 49.77 47.23 6.62
CA ASP A 463 50.50 48.24 7.40
C ASP A 463 51.10 49.34 6.52
N ALA A 464 51.57 48.98 5.32
CA ALA A 464 52.05 49.90 4.29
C ALA A 464 51.75 49.32 2.90
N GLY A 465 51.40 50.17 1.93
CA GLY A 465 51.09 49.75 0.56
C GLY A 465 49.74 50.24 0.05
N THR A 466 49.09 49.43 -0.78
CA THR A 466 47.85 49.75 -1.50
C THR A 466 46.74 48.75 -1.17
N VAL A 467 45.51 49.27 -1.07
CA VAL A 467 44.26 48.51 -1.07
C VAL A 467 43.45 48.96 -2.30
N THR A 468 43.13 48.03 -3.19
CA THR A 468 42.42 48.29 -4.45
C THR A 468 41.07 47.57 -4.44
N LEU A 469 40.01 48.32 -4.66
CA LEU A 469 38.66 47.82 -4.93
C LEU A 469 38.41 47.88 -6.44
N ARG A 470 38.39 46.73 -7.11
CA ARG A 470 38.16 46.62 -8.55
C ARG A 470 36.78 46.05 -8.82
N VAL A 471 36.06 46.67 -9.75
CA VAL A 471 34.75 46.19 -10.20
C VAL A 471 34.80 45.90 -11.69
N ALA A 472 34.44 44.69 -12.07
CA ALA A 472 34.22 44.28 -13.43
C ALA A 472 32.75 43.88 -13.62
N TRP A 473 32.19 44.25 -14.76
CA TRP A 473 30.80 43.98 -15.07
C TRP A 473 30.67 43.23 -16.39
N ALA A 474 30.00 42.08 -16.38
CA ALA A 474 29.74 41.29 -17.56
C ALA A 474 28.26 40.91 -17.61
N ARG A 475 27.50 41.57 -18.51
CA ARG A 475 26.03 41.46 -18.61
C ARG A 475 25.36 41.82 -17.29
N GLU A 476 24.85 40.81 -16.56
CA GLU A 476 24.13 40.96 -15.29
C GLU A 476 24.95 40.43 -14.11
N LEU A 477 26.21 40.04 -14.34
CA LEU A 477 27.09 39.52 -13.31
C LEU A 477 28.17 40.55 -12.97
N ALA A 478 28.22 40.97 -11.71
CA ALA A 478 29.26 41.82 -11.17
C ALA A 478 30.35 40.97 -10.51
N THR A 479 31.60 41.26 -10.82
CA THR A 479 32.77 40.72 -10.13
C THR A 479 33.45 41.87 -9.38
N ILE A 480 33.44 41.79 -8.06
CA ILE A 480 34.04 42.79 -7.17
C ILE A 480 35.26 42.13 -6.51
N GLU A 481 36.44 42.69 -6.76
CA GLU A 481 37.70 42.22 -6.21
C GLU A 481 38.24 43.24 -5.20
N VAL A 482 38.54 42.78 -3.99
CA VAL A 482 39.25 43.55 -2.96
C VAL A 482 40.65 42.97 -2.86
N THR A 483 41.65 43.75 -3.29
CA THR A 483 43.06 43.34 -3.28
C THR A 483 43.85 44.22 -2.31
N ASP A 484 44.61 43.59 -1.42
CA ASP A 484 45.55 44.26 -0.54
C ASP A 484 46.98 43.77 -0.78
N THR A 485 47.95 44.58 -0.35
CA THR A 485 49.40 44.29 -0.40
C THR A 485 49.95 43.94 0.98
N GLY A 486 49.08 43.44 1.87
CA GLY A 486 49.41 43.09 3.24
C GLY A 486 50.23 41.79 3.37
N PRO A 487 50.31 41.20 4.57
CA PRO A 487 51.19 40.07 4.87
C PRO A 487 50.80 38.76 4.17
N GLY A 488 49.62 38.70 3.55
CA GLY A 488 49.07 37.48 2.97
C GLY A 488 48.78 36.38 4.00
N MET A 489 48.40 35.20 3.52
CA MET A 489 48.02 34.04 4.33
C MET A 489 48.81 32.80 3.90
N SER A 490 49.14 31.94 4.87
CA SER A 490 49.64 30.58 4.62
C SER A 490 48.54 29.66 4.08
N ALA A 491 48.92 28.52 3.49
CA ALA A 491 47.96 27.55 2.96
C ALA A 491 46.97 27.05 4.04
N ALA A 492 47.46 26.81 5.26
CA ALA A 492 46.62 26.39 6.40
C ALA A 492 45.65 27.48 6.88
N GLU A 493 46.03 28.76 6.76
CA GLU A 493 45.13 29.88 7.08
C GLU A 493 44.08 30.07 5.99
N LEU A 494 44.46 29.89 4.71
CA LEU A 494 43.56 30.04 3.57
C LEU A 494 42.41 29.02 3.58
N GLU A 495 42.67 27.78 4.00
CA GLU A 495 41.64 26.73 4.12
C GLU A 495 40.56 27.06 5.16
N ARG A 496 40.96 27.74 6.23
CA ARG A 496 40.07 28.02 7.38
C ARG A 496 39.59 29.47 7.46
N VAL A 497 39.96 30.31 6.50
CA VAL A 497 39.71 31.77 6.54
C VAL A 497 38.23 32.15 6.63
N PHE A 498 37.33 31.26 6.20
CA PHE A 498 35.88 31.44 6.29
C PHE A 498 35.23 30.74 7.48
N GLU A 499 35.97 29.93 8.25
CA GLU A 499 35.44 29.26 9.45
C GLU A 499 35.13 30.30 10.55
N PRO A 500 34.02 30.14 11.30
CA PRO A 500 33.71 31.03 12.41
C PRO A 500 34.85 31.07 13.43
N PHE A 501 35.20 32.27 13.90
CA PHE A 501 36.26 32.51 14.90
C PHE A 501 37.69 32.20 14.45
N ALA A 502 37.91 31.81 13.18
CA ALA A 502 39.24 31.58 12.66
C ALA A 502 40.04 32.91 12.57
N ARG A 503 41.29 32.90 13.05
CA ARG A 503 42.23 34.02 13.01
C ARG A 503 43.60 33.54 12.51
N GLY A 504 44.24 34.32 11.63
CA GLY A 504 45.61 34.07 11.19
C GLY A 504 46.68 34.54 12.19
N ALA A 505 47.92 34.08 12.04
CA ALA A 505 49.06 34.43 12.87
C ALA A 505 49.38 35.93 12.84
N ALA A 506 49.23 36.59 11.68
CA ALA A 506 49.33 38.04 11.54
C ALA A 506 48.19 38.80 12.25
N ALA A 507 47.05 38.12 12.53
CA ALA A 507 45.90 38.71 13.19
C ALA A 507 46.02 38.79 14.72
N SER A 508 47.07 38.24 15.33
CA SER A 508 47.31 38.32 16.79
C SER A 508 47.52 39.77 17.28
N ARG A 509 47.89 40.71 16.40
CA ARG A 509 48.14 42.12 16.72
C ARG A 509 46.97 43.07 16.39
N ALA A 510 45.93 42.59 15.72
CA ALA A 510 44.79 43.40 15.29
C ALA A 510 43.48 43.01 16.00
N ALA A 511 42.64 44.00 16.32
CA ALA A 511 41.33 43.79 16.95
C ALA A 511 40.32 43.21 15.94
N GLY A 512 39.61 42.13 16.30
CA GLY A 512 38.56 41.54 15.46
C GLY A 512 38.04 40.19 15.96
N ALA A 513 36.72 39.98 15.87
CA ALA A 513 35.99 38.81 16.35
C ALA A 513 36.19 37.51 15.54
N GLY A 514 36.78 37.58 14.34
CA GLY A 514 36.91 36.41 13.45
C GLY A 514 35.60 35.96 12.79
N LEU A 515 34.55 36.79 12.79
CA LEU A 515 33.23 36.47 12.24
C LEU A 515 32.93 37.19 10.92
N GLY A 516 33.64 38.29 10.61
CA GLY A 516 33.34 39.14 9.46
C GLY A 516 33.44 38.43 8.10
N LEU A 517 34.44 37.57 7.90
CA LEU A 517 34.60 36.82 6.65
C LEU A 517 33.58 35.68 6.51
N THR A 518 33.26 35.00 7.62
CA THR A 518 32.18 34.01 7.68
C THR A 518 30.84 34.65 7.33
N ILE A 519 30.51 35.81 7.92
CA ILE A 519 29.28 36.55 7.63
C ILE A 519 29.27 37.03 6.17
N ALA A 520 30.41 37.55 5.67
CA ALA A 520 30.52 37.97 4.28
C ALA A 520 30.25 36.81 3.30
N ARG A 521 30.76 35.62 3.59
CA ARG A 521 30.51 34.40 2.80
C ARG A 521 29.05 33.99 2.86
N MET A 522 28.47 33.88 4.06
CA MET A 522 27.08 33.46 4.22
C MET A 522 26.08 34.44 3.61
N LEU A 523 26.31 35.76 3.73
CA LEU A 523 25.49 36.78 3.07
C LEU A 523 25.62 36.72 1.55
N THR A 524 26.83 36.45 1.04
CA THR A 524 27.05 36.25 -0.40
C THR A 524 26.28 35.04 -0.92
N GLU A 525 26.36 33.91 -0.21
CA GLU A 525 25.61 32.69 -0.54
C GLU A 525 24.10 32.92 -0.46
N LEU A 526 23.61 33.64 0.57
CA LEU A 526 22.21 34.02 0.72
C LEU A 526 21.73 34.92 -0.45
N MET A 527 22.59 35.81 -0.93
CA MET A 527 22.33 36.65 -2.12
C MET A 527 22.49 35.89 -3.45
N GLY A 528 22.76 34.58 -3.43
CA GLY A 528 22.94 33.75 -4.62
C GLY A 528 24.27 33.97 -5.35
N GLY A 529 25.28 34.50 -4.67
CA GLY A 529 26.62 34.77 -5.20
C GLY A 529 27.68 33.78 -4.76
N GLU A 530 28.93 34.08 -5.16
CA GLU A 530 30.12 33.30 -4.81
C GLU A 530 31.21 34.23 -4.24
N LEU A 531 31.79 33.88 -3.09
CA LEU A 531 32.94 34.58 -2.50
C LEU A 531 34.15 33.64 -2.49
N THR A 532 35.22 34.03 -3.18
CA THR A 532 36.48 33.29 -3.27
C THR A 532 37.65 34.13 -2.79
N VAL A 533 38.78 33.49 -2.47
CA VAL A 533 39.97 34.15 -1.96
C VAL A 533 41.22 33.55 -2.58
N ARG A 534 42.20 34.40 -2.87
CA ARG A 534 43.56 34.03 -3.28
C ARG A 534 44.54 34.82 -2.45
N SER A 535 45.53 34.16 -1.86
CA SER A 535 46.57 34.82 -1.08
C SER A 535 47.85 34.00 -1.10
N ALA A 536 48.98 34.68 -0.99
CA ALA A 536 50.28 34.07 -0.75
C ALA A 536 51.03 34.90 0.30
N LEU A 537 51.77 34.23 1.18
CA LEU A 537 52.50 34.87 2.26
C LEU A 537 53.48 35.92 1.70
N GLY A 538 53.40 37.15 2.21
CA GLY A 538 54.20 38.31 1.79
C GLY A 538 53.77 38.98 0.47
N GLN A 539 52.73 38.48 -0.21
CA GLN A 539 52.27 39.02 -1.51
C GLN A 539 50.86 39.65 -1.45
N GLY A 540 50.23 39.69 -0.28
CA GLY A 540 48.89 40.23 -0.10
C GLY A 540 47.75 39.23 -0.31
N THR A 541 46.52 39.74 -0.37
CA THR A 541 45.29 38.93 -0.50
C THR A 541 44.33 39.56 -1.50
N THR A 542 43.67 38.73 -2.30
CA THR A 542 42.56 39.11 -3.16
C THR A 542 41.31 38.33 -2.79
N PHE A 543 40.28 39.01 -2.29
CA PHE A 543 38.93 38.48 -2.18
C PHE A 543 38.13 38.82 -3.44
N ARG A 544 37.46 37.83 -4.04
CA ARG A 544 36.63 38.00 -5.23
C ARG A 544 35.20 37.60 -4.92
N LEU A 545 34.32 38.58 -5.00
CA LEU A 545 32.87 38.46 -4.86
C LEU A 545 32.21 38.47 -6.24
N ARG A 546 31.38 37.47 -6.53
CA ARG A 546 30.59 37.38 -7.77
C ARG A 546 29.11 37.39 -7.43
N LEU A 547 28.38 38.37 -7.94
CA LEU A 547 26.96 38.54 -7.67
C LEU A 547 26.17 38.74 -8.96
N TYR A 548 24.97 38.16 -9.02
CA TYR A 548 23.99 38.46 -10.04
C TYR A 548 23.28 39.76 -9.68
N LEU A 549 23.62 40.83 -10.39
CA LEU A 549 23.11 42.19 -10.22
C LEU A 549 22.48 42.65 -11.54
N PRO A 550 21.22 42.29 -11.83
CA PRO A 550 20.59 42.66 -13.08
C PRO A 550 20.38 44.17 -13.15
N GLU A 551 20.79 44.77 -14.27
CA GLU A 551 20.59 46.20 -14.55
C GLU A 551 19.08 46.46 -14.74
N VAL A 552 18.58 47.48 -14.06
CA VAL A 552 17.21 47.97 -14.20
C VAL A 552 17.24 49.41 -14.68
N ALA A 553 16.28 49.78 -15.51
CA ALA A 553 16.10 51.17 -15.87
C ALA A 553 15.88 51.98 -14.59
N ALA A 554 16.73 52.97 -14.33
CA ALA A 554 16.61 53.82 -13.16
C ALA A 554 15.18 54.38 -13.12
N PRO A 555 14.46 54.33 -11.98
CA PRO A 555 13.26 55.12 -11.85
C PRO A 555 13.69 56.57 -12.02
N VAL A 556 13.17 57.24 -13.05
CA VAL A 556 13.27 58.69 -13.16
C VAL A 556 12.72 59.23 -11.85
N VAL A 557 13.58 59.76 -10.99
CA VAL A 557 13.16 60.64 -9.91
C VAL A 557 12.62 61.87 -10.63
N ALA A 558 11.35 61.80 -11.02
CA ALA A 558 10.61 62.94 -11.49
C ALA A 558 10.55 63.90 -10.31
N ALA A 559 11.23 65.04 -10.43
CA ALA A 559 10.96 66.19 -9.60
C ALA A 559 9.44 66.39 -9.56
N ALA A 560 8.88 66.47 -8.34
CA ALA A 560 7.45 66.62 -8.13
C ALA A 560 6.89 67.80 -8.95
N PRO A 561 5.87 67.61 -9.80
CA PRO A 561 5.13 68.72 -10.35
C PRO A 561 4.15 69.26 -9.30
N ALA A 562 4.03 70.59 -9.24
CA ALA A 562 3.11 71.33 -8.38
C ALA A 562 1.63 70.91 -8.60
N PRO A 563 0.74 71.08 -7.60
CA PRO A 563 -0.62 70.54 -7.66
C PRO A 563 -1.49 71.35 -8.63
N GLY A 564 -1.85 70.75 -9.77
CA GLY A 564 -2.89 71.20 -10.69
C GLY A 564 -4.14 70.32 -10.59
N PRO A 565 -5.33 70.84 -10.95
CA PRO A 565 -6.61 70.33 -10.44
C PRO A 565 -7.01 68.97 -11.02
N VAL A 566 -7.61 68.17 -10.14
CA VAL A 566 -8.12 66.82 -10.35
C VAL A 566 -9.17 66.78 -11.47
N PRO A 567 -8.99 65.95 -12.51
CA PRO A 567 -10.11 65.45 -13.30
C PRO A 567 -10.72 64.27 -12.55
N THR A 568 -11.89 64.54 -11.96
CA THR A 568 -12.79 63.54 -11.41
C THR A 568 -13.23 62.60 -12.54
N THR A 569 -13.17 61.30 -12.27
CA THR A 569 -13.71 60.18 -13.07
C THR A 569 -12.82 59.58 -14.16
N LEU A 570 -12.06 58.57 -13.75
CA LEU A 570 -11.86 57.33 -14.51
C LEU A 570 -12.19 56.16 -13.56
N PRO A 571 -12.80 55.08 -14.08
CA PRO A 571 -13.33 53.99 -13.26
C PRO A 571 -12.19 53.24 -12.58
N PRO A 572 -12.43 52.63 -11.40
CA PRO A 572 -11.38 51.98 -10.65
C PRO A 572 -10.79 50.81 -11.46
N PRO A 573 -9.48 50.52 -11.33
CA PRO A 573 -8.99 49.20 -11.69
C PRO A 573 -9.81 48.20 -10.88
N ALA A 574 -10.32 47.15 -11.53
CA ALA A 574 -10.98 46.05 -10.84
C ALA A 574 -9.96 45.42 -9.88
N VAL A 575 -9.99 45.92 -8.65
CA VAL A 575 -9.50 45.23 -7.47
C VAL A 575 -10.29 43.94 -7.41
N VAL A 576 -9.72 42.83 -7.89
CA VAL A 576 -10.24 41.51 -7.55
C VAL A 576 -9.72 41.17 -6.15
N SER A 577 -10.11 41.96 -5.14
CA SER A 577 -9.75 41.68 -3.75
C SER A 577 -10.67 40.65 -3.12
N GLU A 578 -11.79 40.28 -3.74
CA GLU A 578 -12.65 39.24 -3.20
C GLU A 578 -13.30 38.45 -4.33
N CYS A 579 -13.38 37.13 -4.18
CA CYS A 579 -14.19 36.29 -5.04
C CYS A 579 -15.63 36.32 -4.52
N PRO A 580 -16.56 37.00 -5.22
CA PRO A 580 -17.91 37.21 -4.70
C PRO A 580 -18.64 35.87 -4.64
N GLY A 581 -18.91 35.39 -3.42
CA GLY A 581 -19.73 34.20 -3.19
C GLY A 581 -19.08 33.06 -2.42
N LEU A 582 -17.74 33.01 -2.27
CA LEU A 582 -17.07 31.95 -1.49
C LEU A 582 -17.53 31.92 -0.01
N ARG A 583 -17.91 33.08 0.54
CA ARG A 583 -18.42 33.21 1.92
C ARG A 583 -19.71 32.40 2.15
N VAL A 584 -20.48 32.13 1.11
CA VAL A 584 -21.77 31.40 1.16
C VAL A 584 -21.57 29.88 1.01
N TRP A 585 -20.35 29.42 0.73
CA TRP A 585 -20.09 28.01 0.49
C TRP A 585 -20.10 27.21 1.81
N PRO A 586 -20.60 25.96 1.79
CA PRO A 586 -20.53 25.10 2.97
C PRO A 586 -19.09 24.95 3.48
N PRO A 587 -18.85 25.02 4.81
CA PRO A 587 -17.52 24.80 5.40
C PRO A 587 -16.79 23.54 4.92
N PRO A 588 -17.42 22.34 4.79
CA PRO A 588 -16.72 21.16 4.30
C PRO A 588 -16.29 21.28 2.83
N LEU A 589 -17.07 22.00 2.01
CA LEU A 589 -16.74 22.21 0.61
C LEU A 589 -15.57 23.20 0.46
N ARG A 590 -15.53 24.27 1.27
CA ARG A 590 -14.39 25.20 1.30
C ARG A 590 -13.10 24.52 1.75
N ALA A 591 -13.15 23.69 2.79
CA ALA A 591 -12.00 22.93 3.26
C ALA A 591 -11.48 21.96 2.18
N ALA A 592 -12.39 21.22 1.53
CA ALA A 592 -12.05 20.31 0.43
C ALA A 592 -11.48 21.02 -0.81
N LEU A 593 -11.91 22.27 -1.07
CA LEU A 593 -11.40 23.11 -2.14
C LEU A 593 -9.99 23.65 -1.80
N LEU A 594 -9.80 24.16 -0.58
CA LEU A 594 -8.51 24.67 -0.08
C LEU A 594 -7.43 23.58 -0.07
N GLU A 595 -7.79 22.36 0.32
CA GLU A 595 -6.89 21.20 0.25
C GLU A 595 -6.41 20.93 -1.18
N ARG A 596 -7.33 20.94 -2.16
CA ARG A 596 -6.99 20.72 -3.58
C ARG A 596 -6.19 21.87 -4.20
N VAL A 597 -6.43 23.10 -3.75
CA VAL A 597 -5.67 24.30 -4.15
C VAL A 597 -4.23 24.22 -3.61
N ARG A 598 -4.03 23.86 -2.34
CA ARG A 598 -2.69 23.65 -1.75
C ARG A 598 -1.89 22.53 -2.42
N LEU A 599 -2.59 21.52 -2.92
CA LEU A 599 -2.00 20.43 -3.69
C LEU A 599 -1.72 20.80 -5.17
N GLY A 600 -2.04 22.03 -5.60
CA GLY A 600 -1.86 22.48 -6.99
C GLY A 600 -2.68 21.70 -8.02
N TRP A 601 -3.77 21.07 -7.60
CA TRP A 601 -4.46 20.05 -8.41
C TRP A 601 -5.66 20.63 -9.17
N ALA A 602 -5.40 21.34 -10.27
CA ALA A 602 -6.43 22.02 -11.09
C ALA A 602 -7.59 21.12 -11.51
N ARG A 603 -7.31 19.88 -11.95
CA ARG A 603 -8.35 18.90 -12.33
C ARG A 603 -9.21 18.47 -11.14
N GLY A 604 -8.61 18.37 -9.95
CA GLY A 604 -9.31 18.05 -8.71
C GLY A 604 -10.23 19.18 -8.28
N VAL A 605 -9.78 20.43 -8.42
CA VAL A 605 -10.59 21.64 -8.19
C VAL A 605 -11.79 21.68 -9.13
N LEU A 606 -11.58 21.49 -10.44
CA LEU A 606 -12.67 21.53 -11.42
C LEU A 606 -13.71 20.42 -11.21
N ARG A 607 -13.29 19.18 -10.92
CA ARG A 607 -14.23 18.09 -10.59
C ARG A 607 -15.08 18.38 -9.36
N LEU A 608 -14.46 18.95 -8.31
CA LEU A 608 -15.20 19.31 -7.11
C LEU A 608 -16.29 20.35 -7.41
N LEU A 609 -16.04 21.27 -8.36
CA LEU A 609 -17.01 22.29 -8.79
C LEU A 609 -18.09 21.74 -9.74
N ASP A 610 -17.82 20.64 -10.43
CA ASP A 610 -18.79 19.97 -11.30
C ASP A 610 -19.74 19.05 -10.49
N GLU A 611 -19.27 18.51 -9.37
CA GLU A 611 -20.06 17.68 -8.44
C GLU A 611 -20.84 18.51 -7.40
N ALA A 612 -20.46 19.77 -7.18
CA ALA A 612 -21.13 20.67 -6.23
C ALA A 612 -22.42 21.29 -6.82
N PRO A 613 -23.43 21.58 -5.97
CA PRO A 613 -24.59 22.37 -6.38
C PRO A 613 -24.16 23.76 -6.88
N PRO A 614 -24.98 24.44 -7.70
CA PRO A 614 -24.64 25.76 -8.24
C PRO A 614 -24.47 26.77 -7.11
N LEU A 615 -23.23 27.23 -6.91
CA LEU A 615 -22.86 28.15 -5.84
C LEU A 615 -22.34 29.48 -6.42
N PRO A 616 -22.64 30.61 -5.77
CA PRO A 616 -22.15 31.92 -6.21
C PRO A 616 -20.62 31.96 -6.15
N GLY A 617 -19.98 32.55 -7.16
CA GLY A 617 -18.51 32.62 -7.27
C GLY A 617 -17.83 31.39 -7.86
N ALA A 618 -18.55 30.28 -8.11
CA ALA A 618 -17.95 29.06 -8.66
C ALA A 618 -17.28 29.28 -10.04
N GLU A 619 -17.83 30.14 -10.89
CA GLU A 619 -17.25 30.43 -12.21
C GLU A 619 -15.94 31.25 -12.15
N ALA A 620 -15.79 32.08 -11.11
CA ALA A 620 -14.54 32.79 -10.86
C ALA A 620 -13.45 31.82 -10.36
N VAL A 621 -13.82 30.85 -9.50
CA VAL A 621 -12.93 29.76 -9.08
C VAL A 621 -12.55 28.86 -10.26
N ARG A 622 -13.50 28.53 -11.17
CA ARG A 622 -13.20 27.76 -12.40
C ARG A 622 -12.20 28.48 -13.28
N ARG A 623 -12.36 29.80 -13.49
CA ARG A 623 -11.45 30.61 -14.30
C ARG A 623 -10.04 30.66 -13.69
N ALA A 624 -9.93 30.94 -12.39
CA ALA A 624 -8.63 30.96 -11.70
C ALA A 624 -7.95 29.58 -11.69
N ALA A 625 -8.71 28.49 -11.51
CA ALA A 625 -8.18 27.13 -11.56
C ALA A 625 -7.70 26.71 -12.96
N ARG A 626 -8.36 27.19 -14.03
CA ARG A 626 -7.91 27.00 -15.43
C ARG A 626 -6.68 27.85 -15.77
N ALA A 627 -6.55 29.03 -15.15
CA ALA A 627 -5.41 29.93 -15.28
C ALA A 627 -4.22 29.54 -14.36
N LEU A 628 -4.36 28.49 -13.54
CA LEU A 628 -3.36 28.01 -12.58
C LEU A 628 -2.98 29.05 -11.51
N GLU A 629 -3.88 29.98 -11.18
CA GLU A 629 -3.67 31.03 -10.18
C GLU A 629 -3.95 30.53 -8.75
N PHE A 630 -3.19 29.52 -8.29
CA PHE A 630 -3.43 28.88 -6.99
C PHE A 630 -3.18 29.81 -5.79
N ASP A 631 -2.20 30.71 -5.87
CA ASP A 631 -1.92 31.70 -4.81
C ASP A 631 -3.06 32.72 -4.63
N LEU A 632 -3.84 32.96 -5.70
CA LEU A 632 -5.02 33.83 -5.65
C LEU A 632 -6.20 33.08 -5.04
N LEU A 633 -6.41 31.82 -5.44
CA LEU A 633 -7.45 30.95 -4.89
C LEU A 633 -7.25 30.68 -3.40
N GLU A 634 -6.01 30.43 -2.95
CA GLU A 634 -5.70 30.21 -1.55
C GLU A 634 -5.98 31.45 -0.71
N ARG A 635 -5.61 32.65 -1.19
CA ARG A 635 -5.92 33.91 -0.52
C ARG A 635 -7.43 34.13 -0.37
N TRP A 636 -8.20 33.93 -1.44
CA TRP A 636 -9.66 34.06 -1.38
C TRP A 636 -10.33 33.06 -0.42
N LEU A 637 -9.79 31.84 -0.32
CA LEU A 637 -10.32 30.81 0.57
C LEU A 637 -9.96 31.05 2.04
N MET A 638 -8.77 31.60 2.31
CA MET A 638 -8.33 31.99 3.65
C MET A 638 -9.12 33.20 4.16
N GLU A 639 -9.30 34.23 3.35
CA GLU A 639 -10.13 35.41 3.69
C GLU A 639 -11.59 35.02 3.96
N ALA A 640 -12.14 34.05 3.23
CA ALA A 640 -13.49 33.52 3.46
C ALA A 640 -13.61 32.60 4.70
N SER A 641 -12.49 32.10 5.22
CA SER A 641 -12.38 31.19 6.38
C SER A 641 -12.30 31.98 7.70
N ASP A 642 -11.52 33.06 7.72
CA ASP A 642 -11.26 33.85 8.92
C ASP A 642 -12.53 34.59 9.43
N ASP A 643 -13.44 34.96 8.55
CA ASP A 643 -14.74 35.55 8.96
C ASP A 643 -15.76 34.52 9.47
N ALA A 644 -15.63 33.24 9.11
CA ALA A 644 -16.54 32.19 9.57
C ALA A 644 -16.23 31.75 11.02
N THR A 645 -14.97 31.88 11.44
CA THR A 645 -14.55 31.63 12.82
C THR A 645 -14.92 32.80 13.75
N ALA A 646 -14.99 34.03 13.24
CA ALA A 646 -15.46 35.19 13.98
C ALA A 646 -16.97 35.16 14.33
N ARG A 647 -17.82 34.53 13.49
CA ARG A 647 -19.29 34.45 13.71
C ARG A 647 -19.78 33.17 14.40
N ALA A 648 -18.90 32.20 14.63
CA ALA A 648 -19.25 30.98 15.39
C ALA A 648 -18.96 31.13 16.91
N GLY A 649 -18.46 32.30 17.33
CA GLY A 649 -18.19 32.66 18.72
C GLY A 649 -19.15 33.72 19.31
N GLU A 650 -20.18 34.12 18.57
CA GLU A 650 -21.39 34.82 19.06
C GLU A 650 -22.58 33.87 18.95
#